data_AF-R7VRQ5-F1
#
_entry.id   AF-R7VRQ5-F1
#
_cell.length_a   1.000
_cell.length_b   1.000
_cell.length_c   1.000
_cell.angle_alpha   90.00
_cell.angle_beta   90.00
_cell.angle_gamma   90.00
#
_symmetry.space_group_name_H-M   'P 1'
#
loop_
_entity.id
_entity.type
_entity.pdbx_description
1 polymer ?
#
loop_
_entity_poly.entity_id
_entity_poly.type
_entity_poly.pdbx_seq_one_letter_code
_entity_poly.pdbx_strand_id
1 'polypeptide(L)'
;MFAFYFVGSGIFSIYNEDSKLCAEAQNSSSVITTTCDERNEFQKFRWVSATQLLSMALKLCLGVLTKADEAAVTLESCNRTNELQWWECKNGTLATHGKDLFFNYGKGKGKKIRLSRLLGKGSKWKIHGTEYSVCSQRYEEIYTLGGNAFGAPCVFPFKLNGKWYAECVTWSDDESSFWCATSSDFDRDQLFGNCPLKDTIHSNLWKTNPVTETHYQINSESLLTWHQARKSCQQQNAELLSVTDLHEEMYLLGLTSDLGVNAKLWTGLFSALDSGWQWIGGKPFRYLNWAPGNPSVESGKICGTFQGRNGKWENQVCDRKLGYICQKRNSSSDSSTITSGDFKPLKCPRGWVAYAGHCYRIYRTPKIWKEAQSSCRKEDGDLASIHNIEEYSFTVSQLGYKPDDELWIGLNDFRVPMYFEWSDGTPVTYTKWHHGEPTHTRNKADCVIIKGEDGSWADSPCETKLGYVCKRKPLAEEPGEAEGWMKHGFYCYSVGQLPATFSEAKQICEKNKGYLATVRDRYEQAFLTSVIGFNPAKYFWIGLSDTEEQGTFRWARGESGCVAMITGTSAGLWDVLNCEETNMFLCKQLVEGASPPPPPTTTPLPSCPEGWKSIPQSSSCFKIFQGGRDKMQTWFGARDFCRAIGGDLACIHSEEEQDLIASLKRDYIFHSYWMGLSALDSDGGFAWSDGSPVSK
;
A
#
# COMPACT_ATOMS: atom_id res chain seq x y z
N MET A 1 7.40 -2.41 -1.08
CA MET A 1 7.09 -3.43 -2.11
C MET A 1 7.22 -4.83 -1.53
N PHE A 2 6.12 -5.41 -1.02
CA PHE A 2 6.07 -6.87 -0.82
C PHE A 2 5.81 -7.52 -2.17
N ALA A 3 6.85 -8.11 -2.77
CA ALA A 3 6.63 -9.13 -3.77
C ALA A 3 5.99 -10.33 -3.07
N PHE A 4 4.66 -10.44 -3.15
CA PHE A 4 3.91 -11.60 -2.68
C PHE A 4 4.20 -12.80 -3.59
N TYR A 5 5.43 -13.33 -3.52
CA TYR A 5 5.81 -14.62 -4.08
C TYR A 5 5.18 -15.75 -3.27
N PHE A 6 3.85 -15.88 -3.38
CA PHE A 6 3.09 -17.03 -2.94
C PHE A 6 2.00 -17.41 -3.96
N VAL A 7 2.38 -17.54 -5.24
CA VAL A 7 1.70 -18.47 -6.16
C VAL A 7 2.22 -19.90 -5.91
N GLY A 8 2.22 -20.31 -4.64
CA GLY A 8 1.94 -21.70 -4.30
C GLY A 8 0.44 -21.92 -4.45
N SER A 9 -0.02 -23.17 -4.51
CA SER A 9 -1.46 -23.48 -4.70
C SER A 9 -2.38 -23.03 -3.55
N GLY A 10 -1.87 -22.38 -2.51
CA GLY A 10 -2.60 -22.05 -1.28
C GLY A 10 -2.96 -23.28 -0.44
N ILE A 11 -2.41 -24.45 -0.79
CA ILE A 11 -2.66 -25.73 -0.11
C ILE A 11 -1.59 -25.95 0.96
N PHE A 12 -2.01 -26.31 2.17
CA PHE A 12 -1.13 -26.56 3.30
C PHE A 12 -1.64 -27.71 4.18
N SER A 13 -0.77 -28.18 5.08
CA SER A 13 -1.12 -29.13 6.13
C SER A 13 -1.07 -28.45 7.49
N ILE A 14 -2.13 -28.64 8.29
CA ILE A 14 -2.32 -27.98 9.58
C ILE A 14 -1.57 -28.80 10.65
N TYR A 15 -0.48 -28.25 11.18
CA TYR A 15 0.47 -28.92 12.07
C TYR A 15 0.45 -28.35 13.50
N ASN A 16 0.57 -29.20 14.51
CA ASN A 16 0.72 -28.79 15.91
C ASN A 16 2.05 -29.27 16.51
N GLU A 17 2.85 -28.34 17.00
CA GLU A 17 4.21 -28.57 17.51
C GLU A 17 4.29 -29.42 18.78
N ASP A 18 3.31 -29.27 19.69
CA ASP A 18 3.33 -29.93 21.01
C ASP A 18 3.00 -31.43 20.88
N SER A 19 2.05 -31.78 20.00
CA SER A 19 1.74 -33.17 19.66
C SER A 19 2.65 -33.77 18.59
N LYS A 20 3.29 -32.94 17.75
CA LYS A 20 4.00 -33.33 16.51
C LYS A 20 3.10 -34.10 15.53
N LEU A 21 1.85 -33.66 15.37
CA LEU A 21 0.84 -34.29 14.52
C LEU A 21 0.21 -33.26 13.56
N CYS A 22 -0.34 -33.76 12.46
CA CYS A 22 -1.09 -32.98 11.48
C CYS A 22 -2.59 -33.32 11.55
N ALA A 23 -3.44 -32.35 11.21
CA ALA A 23 -4.88 -32.58 11.05
C ALA A 23 -5.16 -33.40 9.77
N GLU A 24 -6.12 -34.32 9.85
CA GLU A 24 -6.53 -35.22 8.76
C GLU A 24 -8.05 -35.33 8.69
N ALA A 25 -8.59 -35.06 7.50
CA ALA A 25 -10.00 -35.12 7.15
C ALA A 25 -10.47 -36.56 6.92
N GLN A 26 -10.49 -37.39 7.97
CA GLN A 26 -10.80 -38.83 7.88
C GLN A 26 -12.14 -39.14 7.18
N ASN A 27 -13.19 -38.35 7.44
CA ASN A 27 -14.48 -38.39 6.75
C ASN A 27 -15.31 -37.14 7.10
N SER A 28 -16.50 -36.98 6.51
CA SER A 28 -17.41 -35.85 6.77
C SER A 28 -17.74 -35.63 8.27
N SER A 29 -17.74 -36.68 9.08
CA SER A 29 -18.09 -36.62 10.52
C SER A 29 -16.88 -36.50 11.46
N SER A 30 -15.65 -36.42 10.93
CA SER A 30 -14.44 -36.63 11.71
C SER A 30 -13.20 -36.00 11.09
N VAL A 31 -12.68 -34.96 11.73
CA VAL A 31 -11.29 -34.51 11.56
C VAL A 31 -10.48 -35.00 12.76
N ILE A 32 -9.33 -35.63 12.51
CA ILE A 32 -8.48 -36.25 13.54
C ILE A 32 -7.04 -35.73 13.45
N THR A 33 -6.20 -36.05 14.42
CA THR A 33 -4.74 -35.85 14.32
C THR A 33 -4.00 -37.13 13.97
N THR A 34 -3.11 -37.08 12.98
CA THR A 34 -2.29 -38.21 12.52
C THR A 34 -0.83 -37.80 12.33
N THR A 35 0.03 -38.77 12.00
CA THR A 35 1.42 -38.49 11.63
C THR A 35 1.45 -37.74 10.31
N CYS A 36 2.18 -36.62 10.27
CA CYS A 36 2.27 -35.77 9.09
C CYS A 36 2.84 -36.54 7.89
N ASP A 37 2.14 -36.46 6.76
CA ASP A 37 2.56 -37.00 5.47
C ASP A 37 2.22 -35.97 4.38
N GLU A 38 3.25 -35.43 3.75
CA GLU A 38 3.09 -34.39 2.73
C GLU A 38 2.44 -34.88 1.44
N ARG A 39 2.36 -36.20 1.22
CA ARG A 39 1.69 -36.82 0.06
C ARG A 39 0.24 -37.19 0.34
N ASN A 40 -0.21 -37.08 1.60
CA ASN A 40 -1.55 -37.46 2.01
C ASN A 40 -2.55 -36.32 1.78
N GLU A 41 -3.33 -36.41 0.70
CA GLU A 41 -4.41 -35.47 0.35
C GLU A 41 -5.44 -35.24 1.47
N PHE A 42 -5.64 -36.21 2.38
CA PHE A 42 -6.56 -36.04 3.51
C PHE A 42 -5.99 -35.08 4.58
N GLN A 43 -4.70 -34.77 4.55
CA GLN A 43 -4.03 -33.77 5.39
C GLN A 43 -3.85 -32.43 4.67
N LYS A 44 -4.44 -32.25 3.47
CA LYS A 44 -4.35 -31.02 2.68
C LYS A 44 -5.60 -30.18 2.83
N PHE A 45 -5.39 -28.91 3.16
CA PHE A 45 -6.43 -27.90 3.35
C PHE A 45 -6.08 -26.62 2.57
N ARG A 46 -7.09 -25.84 2.22
CA ARG A 46 -6.96 -24.57 1.50
C ARG A 46 -8.05 -23.59 1.93
N TRP A 47 -7.76 -22.30 2.03
CA TRP A 47 -8.81 -21.29 2.17
C TRP A 47 -9.55 -21.06 0.85
N VAL A 48 -10.89 -21.05 0.89
CA VAL A 48 -11.77 -20.87 -0.30
C VAL A 48 -12.76 -19.70 -0.18
N SER A 49 -12.69 -19.02 0.96
CA SER A 49 -13.20 -17.67 1.17
C SER A 49 -12.37 -17.04 2.30
N ALA A 50 -12.62 -15.76 2.61
CA ALA A 50 -11.99 -15.10 3.77
C ALA A 50 -12.29 -15.79 5.12
N THR A 51 -13.27 -16.71 5.19
CA THR A 51 -13.68 -17.38 6.43
C THR A 51 -13.77 -18.90 6.33
N GLN A 52 -13.65 -19.53 5.16
CA GLN A 52 -13.87 -20.98 5.00
C GLN A 52 -12.61 -21.73 4.57
N LEU A 53 -12.35 -22.85 5.27
CA LEU A 53 -11.31 -23.83 4.95
C LEU A 53 -11.93 -25.05 4.26
N LEU A 54 -11.37 -25.45 3.12
CA LEU A 54 -11.73 -26.64 2.35
C LEU A 54 -10.77 -27.79 2.65
N SER A 55 -11.29 -29.02 2.80
CA SER A 55 -10.47 -30.25 2.71
C SER A 55 -10.26 -30.62 1.24
N MET A 56 -8.99 -30.73 0.81
CA MET A 56 -8.67 -31.04 -0.59
C MET A 56 -9.07 -32.47 -0.97
N ALA A 57 -8.90 -33.47 -0.09
CA ALA A 57 -9.39 -34.83 -0.36
C ALA A 57 -10.91 -34.90 -0.53
N LEU A 58 -11.68 -34.39 0.45
CA LEU A 58 -13.13 -34.58 0.53
C LEU A 58 -13.95 -33.56 -0.25
N LYS A 59 -13.39 -32.38 -0.59
CA LYS A 59 -14.09 -31.24 -1.22
C LYS A 59 -15.27 -30.75 -0.36
N LEU A 60 -15.08 -30.80 0.97
CA LEU A 60 -16.02 -30.34 1.99
C LEU A 60 -15.36 -29.26 2.86
N CYS A 61 -16.14 -28.26 3.28
CA CYS A 61 -15.68 -27.18 4.13
C CYS A 61 -15.69 -27.57 5.60
N LEU A 62 -14.65 -27.15 6.31
CA LEU A 62 -14.45 -27.34 7.73
C LEU A 62 -15.50 -26.52 8.50
N GLY A 63 -16.21 -27.18 9.41
CA GLY A 63 -17.24 -26.53 10.22
C GLY A 63 -17.42 -27.22 11.57
N VAL A 64 -18.44 -26.77 12.30
CA VAL A 64 -18.75 -27.28 13.63
C VAL A 64 -20.26 -27.49 13.79
N LEU A 65 -20.66 -28.55 14.48
CA LEU A 65 -22.09 -28.82 14.71
C LEU A 65 -22.77 -27.72 15.55
N THR A 66 -22.02 -27.10 16.47
CA THR A 66 -22.46 -25.93 17.26
C THR A 66 -21.25 -25.07 17.63
N LYS A 67 -21.44 -23.75 17.79
CA LYS A 67 -20.44 -22.85 18.39
C LYS A 67 -20.45 -22.94 19.93
N ALA A 68 -20.08 -24.12 20.44
CA ALA A 68 -19.99 -24.47 21.87
C ALA A 68 -18.63 -25.11 22.20
N ASP A 69 -18.28 -25.14 23.48
CA ASP A 69 -17.06 -25.78 23.99
C ASP A 69 -17.14 -27.31 23.80
N GLU A 70 -16.00 -27.97 23.53
CA GLU A 70 -15.90 -29.42 23.23
C GLU A 70 -16.75 -29.91 22.02
N ALA A 71 -17.31 -28.99 21.22
CA ALA A 71 -18.03 -29.34 19.99
C ALA A 71 -17.08 -30.01 18.98
N ALA A 72 -17.55 -31.05 18.32
CA ALA A 72 -16.76 -31.75 17.31
C ALA A 72 -16.60 -30.91 16.03
N VAL A 73 -15.40 -30.92 15.46
CA VAL A 73 -15.15 -30.39 14.12
C VAL A 73 -15.57 -31.43 13.07
N THR A 74 -16.35 -30.98 12.10
CA THR A 74 -16.93 -31.78 11.00
C THR A 74 -16.62 -31.14 9.66
N LEU A 75 -17.01 -31.81 8.58
CA LEU A 75 -16.79 -31.41 7.19
C LEU A 75 -18.12 -31.53 6.43
N GLU A 76 -18.61 -30.42 5.90
CA GLU A 76 -19.93 -30.30 5.25
C GLU A 76 -19.81 -29.63 3.88
N SER A 77 -20.88 -29.69 3.08
CA SER A 77 -20.92 -28.97 1.80
C SER A 77 -20.69 -27.47 2.03
N CYS A 78 -19.75 -26.89 1.28
CA CYS A 78 -19.36 -25.49 1.43
C CYS A 78 -20.55 -24.57 1.15
N ASN A 79 -20.94 -23.76 2.16
CA ASN A 79 -21.97 -22.76 2.03
C ASN A 79 -21.47 -21.42 2.61
N ARG A 80 -21.24 -20.43 1.74
CA ARG A 80 -20.74 -19.10 2.14
C ARG A 80 -21.64 -18.39 3.18
N THR A 81 -22.93 -18.73 3.29
CA THR A 81 -23.86 -18.16 4.29
C THR A 81 -23.93 -18.92 5.62
N ASN A 82 -23.26 -20.09 5.74
CA ASN A 82 -23.30 -20.88 6.96
C ASN A 82 -22.24 -20.42 7.97
N GLU A 83 -22.64 -19.68 8.99
CA GLU A 83 -21.72 -19.18 10.03
C GLU A 83 -20.98 -20.26 10.82
N LEU A 84 -21.47 -21.51 10.80
CA LEU A 84 -20.81 -22.65 11.44
C LEU A 84 -19.56 -23.14 10.67
N GLN A 85 -19.38 -22.67 9.44
CA GLN A 85 -18.19 -22.89 8.61
C GLN A 85 -17.25 -21.69 8.60
N TRP A 86 -17.58 -20.60 9.32
CA TRP A 86 -16.75 -19.40 9.37
C TRP A 86 -15.72 -19.49 10.50
N TRP A 87 -14.46 -19.40 10.10
CA TRP A 87 -13.29 -19.31 10.96
C TRP A 87 -12.66 -17.92 10.84
N GLU A 88 -11.97 -17.51 11.90
CA GLU A 88 -11.19 -16.29 11.97
C GLU A 88 -9.86 -16.57 12.67
N CYS A 89 -8.94 -15.61 12.60
CA CYS A 89 -7.61 -15.72 13.17
C CYS A 89 -7.45 -14.80 14.38
N LYS A 90 -7.24 -15.39 15.56
CA LYS A 90 -6.98 -14.67 16.81
C LYS A 90 -5.68 -15.16 17.43
N ASN A 91 -4.83 -14.24 17.85
CA ASN A 91 -3.52 -14.52 18.48
C ASN A 91 -2.68 -15.57 17.72
N GLY A 92 -2.68 -15.48 16.39
CA GLY A 92 -1.95 -16.40 15.51
C GLY A 92 -2.53 -17.82 15.46
N THR A 93 -3.80 -18.03 15.79
CA THR A 93 -4.45 -19.34 15.64
C THR A 93 -5.91 -19.26 15.20
N LEU A 94 -6.45 -20.41 14.77
CA LEU A 94 -7.77 -20.58 14.19
C LEU A 94 -8.86 -20.65 15.27
N ALA A 95 -9.85 -19.75 15.19
CA ALA A 95 -11.02 -19.68 16.07
C ALA A 95 -12.32 -19.63 15.24
N THR A 96 -13.47 -19.93 15.84
CA THR A 96 -14.77 -19.75 15.17
C THR A 96 -15.13 -18.27 15.06
N HIS A 97 -15.58 -17.81 13.90
CA HIS A 97 -15.91 -16.40 13.69
C HIS A 97 -16.95 -15.89 14.70
N GLY A 98 -16.60 -14.82 15.42
CA GLY A 98 -17.40 -14.13 16.41
C GLY A 98 -17.39 -14.74 17.82
N LYS A 99 -16.57 -15.76 18.09
CA LYS A 99 -16.42 -16.35 19.45
C LYS A 99 -15.01 -16.88 19.72
N ASP A 100 -14.57 -16.78 20.97
CA ASP A 100 -13.29 -17.33 21.44
C ASP A 100 -13.39 -18.84 21.72
N LEU A 101 -13.60 -19.59 20.64
CA LEU A 101 -13.59 -21.05 20.60
C LEU A 101 -12.56 -21.48 19.55
N PHE A 102 -11.46 -22.05 20.02
CA PHE A 102 -10.28 -22.35 19.24
C PHE A 102 -10.29 -23.79 18.71
N PHE A 103 -9.77 -23.98 17.51
CA PHE A 103 -9.51 -25.29 16.92
C PHE A 103 -8.46 -26.02 17.75
N ASN A 104 -8.79 -27.17 18.37
CA ASN A 104 -7.97 -27.80 19.41
C ASN A 104 -7.83 -29.33 19.20
N TYR A 105 -6.62 -29.86 19.35
CA TYR A 105 -6.40 -31.30 19.23
C TYR A 105 -6.82 -32.06 20.50
N GLY A 106 -7.68 -33.09 20.34
CA GLY A 106 -7.90 -34.06 21.39
C GLY A 106 -6.61 -34.83 21.70
N LYS A 107 -6.25 -35.01 22.98
CA LYS A 107 -4.94 -35.55 23.40
C LYS A 107 -4.62 -36.95 22.81
N GLY A 108 -3.76 -36.99 21.78
CA GLY A 108 -3.14 -38.20 21.22
C GLY A 108 -3.45 -38.46 19.74
N LYS A 109 -2.67 -39.35 19.10
CA LYS A 109 -2.87 -39.77 17.70
C LYS A 109 -4.23 -40.46 17.52
N GLY A 110 -4.92 -40.16 16.42
CA GLY A 110 -6.22 -40.71 16.06
C GLY A 110 -7.40 -40.12 16.84
N LYS A 111 -7.20 -39.05 17.64
CA LYS A 111 -8.28 -38.37 18.35
C LYS A 111 -8.94 -37.32 17.47
N LYS A 112 -10.26 -37.15 17.64
CA LYS A 112 -11.03 -36.10 16.97
C LYS A 112 -10.60 -34.71 17.45
N ILE A 113 -10.50 -33.78 16.52
CA ILE A 113 -10.33 -32.35 16.78
C ILE A 113 -11.66 -31.77 17.25
N ARG A 114 -11.59 -30.84 18.21
CA ARG A 114 -12.75 -30.20 18.84
C ARG A 114 -12.54 -28.70 19.00
N LEU A 115 -13.59 -27.98 19.32
CA LEU A 115 -13.48 -26.62 19.85
C LEU A 115 -13.06 -26.64 21.31
N SER A 116 -12.22 -25.68 21.72
CA SER A 116 -11.91 -25.41 23.12
C SER A 116 -11.91 -23.92 23.42
N ARG A 117 -12.46 -23.50 24.55
CA ARG A 117 -12.30 -22.14 25.10
C ARG A 117 -10.88 -21.83 25.55
N LEU A 118 -10.05 -22.85 25.80
CA LEU A 118 -8.70 -22.66 26.34
C LEU A 118 -7.68 -22.42 25.22
N LEU A 119 -6.99 -21.28 25.27
CA LEU A 119 -5.84 -20.97 24.42
C LEU A 119 -4.57 -21.71 24.89
N GLY A 120 -4.62 -23.04 24.94
CA GLY A 120 -3.50 -23.89 25.32
C GLY A 120 -2.58 -24.23 24.13
N LYS A 121 -1.52 -25.01 24.41
CA LYS A 121 -0.70 -25.62 23.35
C LYS A 121 -1.51 -26.49 22.37
N GLY A 122 -2.60 -27.06 22.86
CA GLY A 122 -3.63 -27.77 22.09
C GLY A 122 -4.23 -26.97 20.94
N SER A 123 -4.23 -25.64 21.07
CA SER A 123 -4.92 -24.69 20.20
C SER A 123 -3.96 -23.88 19.32
N LYS A 124 -2.65 -24.20 19.26
CA LYS A 124 -1.67 -23.48 18.43
C LYS A 124 -1.32 -24.29 17.18
N TRP A 125 -1.40 -23.68 16.00
CA TRP A 125 -1.25 -24.39 14.72
C TRP A 125 -0.38 -23.61 13.73
N LYS A 126 0.57 -24.33 13.14
CA LYS A 126 1.48 -23.87 12.09
C LYS A 126 1.20 -24.58 10.77
N ILE A 127 1.73 -24.05 9.68
CA ILE A 127 1.80 -24.72 8.38
C ILE A 127 2.97 -25.71 8.44
N HIS A 128 2.70 -26.99 8.16
CA HIS A 128 3.72 -28.05 8.17
C HIS A 128 4.94 -27.65 7.31
N GLY A 129 6.14 -27.90 7.84
CA GLY A 129 7.40 -27.54 7.18
C GLY A 129 7.79 -26.06 7.29
N THR A 130 7.03 -25.23 8.02
CA THR A 130 7.33 -23.79 8.19
C THR A 130 7.11 -23.32 9.62
N GLU A 131 7.71 -22.17 9.96
CA GLU A 131 7.46 -21.48 11.24
C GLU A 131 6.15 -20.69 11.25
N TYR A 132 5.51 -20.50 10.09
CA TYR A 132 4.34 -19.65 9.95
C TYR A 132 3.07 -20.29 10.53
N SER A 133 2.26 -19.47 11.21
CA SER A 133 0.89 -19.83 11.60
C SER A 133 0.05 -20.19 10.38
N VAL A 134 -0.96 -21.05 10.56
CA VAL A 134 -2.04 -21.28 9.57
C VAL A 134 -2.73 -19.97 9.13
N CYS A 135 -2.66 -18.93 9.96
CA CYS A 135 -3.19 -17.60 9.71
C CYS A 135 -2.33 -16.69 8.83
N SER A 136 -1.11 -17.09 8.44
CA SER A 136 -0.29 -16.31 7.49
C SER A 136 -0.81 -16.44 6.06
N GLN A 137 -1.31 -17.62 5.70
CA GLN A 137 -1.96 -17.88 4.42
C GLN A 137 -3.36 -17.25 4.44
N ARG A 138 -3.53 -16.18 3.66
CA ARG A 138 -4.82 -15.53 3.45
C ARG A 138 -5.44 -16.06 2.15
N TYR A 139 -6.78 -16.05 2.10
CA TYR A 139 -7.50 -16.26 0.86
C TYR A 139 -7.31 -15.07 -0.08
N GLU A 140 -7.01 -15.34 -1.34
CA GLU A 140 -7.08 -14.38 -2.44
C GLU A 140 -8.03 -14.92 -3.52
N GLU A 141 -8.93 -14.07 -4.00
CA GLU A 141 -9.89 -14.39 -5.06
C GLU A 141 -9.14 -14.51 -6.39
N ILE A 142 -9.28 -15.65 -7.09
CA ILE A 142 -8.65 -15.87 -8.40
C ILE A 142 -9.59 -15.34 -9.49
N TYR A 143 -9.32 -14.14 -10.01
CA TYR A 143 -10.11 -13.53 -11.07
C TYR A 143 -9.86 -14.24 -12.41
N THR A 144 -10.93 -14.58 -13.12
CA THR A 144 -10.84 -15.30 -14.39
C THR A 144 -10.51 -14.38 -15.56
N LEU A 145 -9.94 -14.95 -16.63
CA LEU A 145 -9.66 -14.29 -17.90
C LEU A 145 -10.54 -14.86 -19.01
N GLY A 146 -11.18 -13.99 -19.80
CA GLY A 146 -12.11 -14.40 -20.86
C GLY A 146 -13.31 -15.20 -20.32
N GLY A 147 -13.69 -16.26 -21.04
CA GLY A 147 -14.86 -17.08 -20.70
C GLY A 147 -16.19 -16.32 -20.89
N ASN A 148 -17.21 -16.74 -20.15
CA ASN A 148 -18.56 -16.14 -20.18
C ASN A 148 -18.96 -15.49 -18.83
N ALA A 149 -18.06 -15.49 -17.85
CA ALA A 149 -18.31 -14.98 -16.50
C ALA A 149 -17.82 -13.54 -16.26
N PHE A 150 -17.43 -12.81 -17.31
CA PHE A 150 -17.01 -11.39 -17.27
C PHE A 150 -15.92 -11.09 -16.22
N GLY A 151 -14.97 -12.01 -16.05
CA GLY A 151 -13.86 -11.89 -15.10
C GLY A 151 -14.22 -12.19 -13.63
N ALA A 152 -15.43 -12.67 -13.34
CA ALA A 152 -15.80 -13.11 -11.99
C ALA A 152 -14.81 -14.14 -11.43
N PRO A 153 -14.59 -14.18 -10.11
CA PRO A 153 -13.57 -15.04 -9.53
C PRO A 153 -14.01 -16.51 -9.43
N CYS A 154 -13.02 -17.41 -9.35
CA CYS A 154 -13.23 -18.84 -9.20
C CYS A 154 -13.98 -19.18 -7.90
N VAL A 155 -14.98 -20.05 -8.00
CA VAL A 155 -15.68 -20.62 -6.84
C VAL A 155 -15.14 -22.03 -6.60
N PHE A 156 -14.53 -22.25 -5.43
CA PHE A 156 -14.07 -23.57 -5.00
C PHE A 156 -14.79 -24.06 -3.74
N PRO A 157 -15.16 -25.35 -3.66
CA PRO A 157 -15.14 -26.32 -4.76
C PRO A 157 -16.30 -26.09 -5.73
N PHE A 158 -16.16 -26.55 -6.97
CA PHE A 158 -17.24 -26.56 -7.97
C PHE A 158 -17.51 -27.96 -8.52
N LYS A 159 -18.76 -28.20 -8.95
CA LYS A 159 -19.22 -29.48 -9.50
C LYS A 159 -19.24 -29.44 -11.03
N LEU A 160 -18.53 -30.37 -11.66
CA LEU A 160 -18.44 -30.61 -13.11
C LEU A 160 -18.60 -32.10 -13.40
N ASN A 161 -19.51 -32.46 -14.30
CA ASN A 161 -19.94 -33.82 -14.63
C ASN A 161 -20.23 -34.67 -13.37
N GLY A 162 -20.89 -34.07 -12.37
CA GLY A 162 -21.18 -34.69 -11.07
C GLY A 162 -19.99 -34.88 -10.13
N LYS A 163 -18.77 -34.48 -10.52
CA LYS A 163 -17.54 -34.58 -9.72
C LYS A 163 -17.15 -33.21 -9.17
N TRP A 164 -16.65 -33.18 -7.93
CA TRP A 164 -16.20 -31.94 -7.28
C TRP A 164 -14.70 -31.67 -7.48
N TYR A 165 -14.38 -30.43 -7.83
CA TYR A 165 -13.04 -29.92 -8.09
C TYR A 165 -12.73 -28.75 -7.14
N ALA A 166 -11.51 -28.73 -6.61
CA ALA A 166 -11.04 -27.75 -5.60
C ALA A 166 -9.95 -26.80 -6.14
N GLU A 167 -9.62 -26.94 -7.42
CA GLU A 167 -8.58 -26.22 -8.15
C GLU A 167 -9.03 -26.04 -9.61
N CYS A 168 -8.31 -25.24 -10.38
CA CYS A 168 -8.57 -25.11 -11.81
C CYS A 168 -8.25 -26.41 -12.56
N VAL A 169 -8.98 -26.67 -13.63
CA VAL A 169 -8.92 -27.91 -14.42
C VAL A 169 -8.60 -27.59 -15.88
N THR A 170 -8.11 -28.55 -16.65
CA THR A 170 -7.92 -28.40 -18.10
C THR A 170 -9.19 -28.78 -18.86
N TRP A 171 -9.34 -28.27 -20.09
CA TRP A 171 -10.44 -28.66 -20.99
C TRP A 171 -10.18 -29.99 -21.73
N SER A 172 -8.91 -30.35 -21.90
CA SER A 172 -8.43 -31.53 -22.65
C SER A 172 -6.99 -31.87 -22.23
N ASP A 173 -6.33 -32.78 -22.96
CA ASP A 173 -4.90 -33.11 -22.83
C ASP A 173 -3.94 -31.96 -23.22
N ASP A 174 -4.45 -30.78 -23.58
CA ASP A 174 -3.64 -29.56 -23.75
C ASP A 174 -3.31 -28.96 -22.37
N GLU A 175 -2.17 -29.38 -21.79
CA GLU A 175 -1.69 -29.03 -20.43
C GLU A 175 -1.38 -27.53 -20.20
N SER A 176 -1.68 -26.68 -21.19
CA SER A 176 -1.33 -25.26 -21.20
C SER A 176 -2.43 -24.33 -20.67
N SER A 177 -3.71 -24.73 -20.73
CA SER A 177 -4.84 -23.86 -20.39
C SER A 177 -5.72 -24.42 -19.27
N PHE A 178 -5.73 -23.73 -18.13
CA PHE A 178 -6.53 -24.05 -16.95
C PHE A 178 -7.75 -23.13 -16.85
N TRP A 179 -8.87 -23.65 -16.36
CA TRP A 179 -10.12 -22.90 -16.14
C TRP A 179 -10.79 -23.28 -14.82
N CYS A 180 -11.70 -22.43 -14.35
CA CYS A 180 -12.54 -22.69 -13.18
C CYS A 180 -13.98 -22.23 -13.42
N ALA A 181 -14.91 -22.85 -12.70
CA ALA A 181 -16.26 -22.31 -12.61
C ALA A 181 -16.28 -21.08 -11.70
N THR A 182 -17.15 -20.13 -12.02
CA THR A 182 -17.45 -18.95 -11.19
C THR A 182 -18.76 -19.14 -10.40
N SER A 183 -19.20 -20.40 -10.28
CA SER A 183 -20.39 -20.89 -9.58
C SER A 183 -20.07 -22.25 -8.96
N SER A 184 -20.80 -22.65 -7.90
CA SER A 184 -20.57 -23.94 -7.25
C SER A 184 -21.09 -25.14 -8.05
N ASP A 185 -22.02 -24.92 -8.98
CA ASP A 185 -22.70 -25.96 -9.76
C ASP A 185 -22.58 -25.64 -11.26
N PHE A 186 -21.38 -25.87 -11.82
CA PHE A 186 -21.10 -25.57 -13.22
C PHE A 186 -22.00 -26.38 -14.17
N ASP A 187 -22.31 -27.64 -13.81
CA ASP A 187 -23.23 -28.49 -14.58
C ASP A 187 -24.57 -27.79 -14.87
N ARG A 188 -25.09 -27.01 -13.90
CA ARG A 188 -26.30 -26.21 -14.03
C ARG A 188 -26.06 -24.83 -14.63
N ASP A 189 -25.09 -24.09 -14.09
CA ASP A 189 -24.96 -22.65 -14.32
C ASP A 189 -24.09 -22.32 -15.56
N GLN A 190 -23.18 -23.22 -15.95
CA GLN A 190 -22.29 -23.10 -17.12
C GLN A 190 -21.43 -21.81 -17.17
N LEU A 191 -21.20 -21.16 -16.01
CA LEU A 191 -20.39 -19.94 -15.89
C LEU A 191 -18.92 -20.27 -15.55
N PHE A 192 -18.00 -19.80 -16.38
CA PHE A 192 -16.56 -20.05 -16.25
C PHE A 192 -15.68 -18.92 -16.80
N GLY A 193 -14.39 -19.03 -16.49
CA GLY A 193 -13.31 -18.38 -17.25
C GLY A 193 -11.96 -19.05 -16.99
N ASN A 194 -10.93 -18.59 -17.71
CA ASN A 194 -9.60 -19.18 -17.62
C ASN A 194 -8.85 -18.71 -16.37
N CYS A 195 -8.05 -19.57 -15.76
CA CYS A 195 -7.29 -19.25 -14.56
C CYS A 195 -5.88 -18.73 -14.87
N PRO A 196 -5.46 -17.61 -14.28
CA PRO A 196 -4.11 -17.04 -14.47
C PRO A 196 -3.04 -17.75 -13.62
N LEU A 197 -2.88 -19.08 -13.76
CA LEU A 197 -2.05 -19.90 -12.87
C LEU A 197 -0.58 -20.10 -13.28
N LYS A 198 -0.20 -19.74 -14.51
CA LYS A 198 1.18 -19.87 -14.99
C LYS A 198 1.65 -18.56 -15.58
N ASP A 199 2.93 -18.24 -15.37
CA ASP A 199 3.60 -17.08 -15.95
C ASP A 199 3.91 -17.33 -17.44
N THR A 200 2.87 -17.47 -18.25
CA THR A 200 2.96 -17.70 -19.69
C THR A 200 2.95 -16.37 -20.43
N ILE A 201 4.10 -15.68 -20.37
CA ILE A 201 4.50 -14.62 -21.31
C ILE A 201 4.22 -15.03 -22.77
N HIS A 202 4.36 -16.32 -23.08
CA HIS A 202 4.10 -16.91 -24.40
C HIS A 202 2.64 -17.37 -24.64
N SER A 203 1.69 -17.03 -23.76
CA SER A 203 0.26 -17.26 -24.04
C SER A 203 -0.29 -16.19 -24.99
N ASN A 204 -1.24 -16.57 -25.85
CA ASN A 204 -1.89 -15.67 -26.81
C ASN A 204 -2.60 -14.45 -26.17
N LEU A 205 -2.77 -14.46 -24.84
CA LEU A 205 -3.39 -13.43 -24.01
C LEU A 205 -2.52 -12.18 -23.84
N TRP A 206 -1.20 -12.32 -23.88
CA TRP A 206 -0.26 -11.20 -23.77
C TRP A 206 0.18 -10.72 -25.16
N LYS A 207 0.29 -9.40 -25.33
CA LYS A 207 0.82 -8.73 -26.52
C LYS A 207 2.10 -8.00 -26.15
N THR A 208 3.22 -8.40 -26.75
CA THR A 208 4.54 -7.83 -26.47
C THR A 208 4.86 -6.70 -27.45
N ASN A 209 5.18 -5.51 -26.93
CA ASN A 209 5.77 -4.44 -27.73
C ASN A 209 7.20 -4.85 -28.12
N PRO A 210 7.53 -4.98 -29.42
CA PRO A 210 8.83 -5.48 -29.88
C PRO A 210 9.98 -4.47 -29.69
N VAL A 211 9.69 -3.22 -29.32
CA VAL A 211 10.68 -2.16 -29.07
C VAL A 211 11.04 -2.08 -27.59
N THR A 212 10.05 -2.14 -26.70
CA THR A 212 10.24 -1.95 -25.25
C THR A 212 10.22 -3.24 -24.45
N GLU A 213 10.02 -4.39 -25.11
CA GLU A 213 9.77 -5.72 -24.50
C GLU A 213 8.68 -5.69 -23.41
N THR A 214 7.79 -4.69 -23.44
CA THR A 214 6.70 -4.55 -22.47
C THR A 214 5.50 -5.35 -22.94
N HIS A 215 4.90 -6.11 -22.02
CA HIS A 215 3.82 -7.04 -22.28
C HIS A 215 2.51 -6.45 -21.77
N TYR A 216 1.46 -6.54 -22.58
CA TYR A 216 0.13 -5.98 -22.29
C TYR A 216 -0.95 -7.06 -22.41
N GLN A 217 -1.90 -7.08 -21.48
CA GLN A 217 -3.08 -7.94 -21.53
C GLN A 217 -4.33 -7.07 -21.47
N ILE A 218 -5.19 -7.18 -22.49
CA ILE A 218 -6.39 -6.35 -22.65
C ILE A 218 -7.61 -7.20 -22.31
N ASN A 219 -8.23 -6.93 -21.18
CA ASN A 219 -9.36 -7.66 -20.64
C ASN A 219 -10.65 -6.86 -20.86
N SER A 220 -11.04 -6.66 -22.13
CA SER A 220 -12.20 -5.83 -22.53
C SER A 220 -13.54 -6.40 -22.06
N GLU A 221 -13.69 -7.72 -22.11
CA GLU A 221 -14.93 -8.43 -21.77
C GLU A 221 -15.10 -8.65 -20.25
N SER A 222 -14.21 -8.10 -19.43
CA SER A 222 -14.32 -8.19 -17.96
C SER A 222 -15.15 -7.04 -17.39
N LEU A 223 -15.76 -7.27 -16.22
CA LEU A 223 -16.59 -6.31 -15.50
C LEU A 223 -16.17 -6.24 -14.03
N LEU A 224 -14.97 -5.70 -13.79
CA LEU A 224 -14.33 -5.60 -12.48
C LEU A 224 -14.26 -4.14 -11.98
N THR A 225 -14.30 -3.94 -10.67
CA THR A 225 -13.93 -2.65 -10.06
C THR A 225 -12.44 -2.40 -10.21
N TRP A 226 -11.98 -1.15 -10.03
CA TRP A 226 -10.56 -0.81 -10.17
C TRP A 226 -9.66 -1.66 -9.27
N HIS A 227 -10.04 -1.85 -8.00
CA HIS A 227 -9.28 -2.68 -7.05
C HIS A 227 -9.27 -4.17 -7.43
N GLN A 228 -10.38 -4.69 -7.98
CA GLN A 228 -10.47 -6.07 -8.47
C GLN A 228 -9.62 -6.28 -9.73
N ALA A 229 -9.65 -5.32 -10.65
CA ALA A 229 -8.80 -5.31 -11.84
C ALA A 229 -7.31 -5.25 -11.46
N ARG A 230 -6.93 -4.41 -10.48
CA ARG A 230 -5.58 -4.36 -9.92
C ARG A 230 -5.15 -5.72 -9.38
N LYS A 231 -5.99 -6.34 -8.55
CA LYS A 231 -5.75 -7.69 -8.01
C LYS A 231 -5.57 -8.73 -9.12
N SER A 232 -6.36 -8.64 -10.19
CA SER A 232 -6.23 -9.53 -11.34
C SER A 232 -4.93 -9.37 -12.14
N CYS A 233 -4.33 -8.18 -12.14
CA CYS A 233 -2.98 -7.98 -12.68
C CYS A 233 -1.89 -8.47 -11.70
N GLN A 234 -2.03 -8.18 -10.40
CA GLN A 234 -1.06 -8.58 -9.37
C GLN A 234 -0.86 -10.10 -9.30
N GLN A 235 -1.94 -10.89 -9.37
CA GLN A 235 -1.87 -12.37 -9.41
C GLN A 235 -1.12 -12.93 -10.65
N GLN A 236 -0.80 -12.09 -11.65
CA GLN A 236 -0.05 -12.44 -12.87
C GLN A 236 1.39 -11.92 -12.88
N ASN A 237 1.92 -11.47 -11.73
CA ASN A 237 3.18 -10.72 -11.62
C ASN A 237 3.20 -9.49 -12.57
N ALA A 238 2.07 -8.79 -12.64
CA ALA A 238 1.86 -7.59 -13.45
C ALA A 238 1.19 -6.50 -12.60
N GLU A 239 1.03 -5.31 -13.16
CA GLU A 239 0.28 -4.21 -12.55
C GLU A 239 -0.73 -3.64 -13.55
N LEU A 240 -1.68 -2.82 -13.11
CA LEU A 240 -2.51 -2.05 -14.04
C LEU A 240 -1.65 -1.13 -14.93
N LEU A 241 -2.11 -0.91 -16.15
CA LEU A 241 -1.42 -0.11 -17.16
C LEU A 241 -0.97 1.26 -16.66
N SER A 242 0.32 1.58 -16.85
CA SER A 242 0.84 2.94 -16.85
C SER A 242 1.12 3.43 -18.27
N VAL A 243 0.84 4.70 -18.55
CA VAL A 243 1.15 5.35 -19.83
C VAL A 243 2.07 6.54 -19.55
N THR A 244 3.34 6.39 -19.92
CA THR A 244 4.44 7.27 -19.50
C THR A 244 5.04 8.10 -20.63
N ASP A 245 4.70 7.77 -21.88
CA ASP A 245 5.09 8.50 -23.09
C ASP A 245 4.13 8.22 -24.27
N LEU A 246 4.32 8.97 -25.37
CA LEU A 246 3.51 8.90 -26.58
C LEU A 246 3.70 7.60 -27.38
N HIS A 247 4.86 6.95 -27.32
CA HIS A 247 5.09 5.68 -28.05
C HIS A 247 4.31 4.53 -27.40
N GLU A 248 4.30 4.50 -26.06
CA GLU A 248 3.48 3.58 -25.26
C GLU A 248 1.99 3.75 -25.58
N GLU A 249 1.48 4.98 -25.63
CA GLU A 249 0.10 5.27 -26.02
C GLU A 249 -0.23 4.83 -27.47
N MET A 250 0.62 5.17 -28.45
CA MET A 250 0.39 4.81 -29.85
C MET A 250 0.40 3.30 -30.08
N TYR A 251 1.20 2.55 -29.31
CA TYR A 251 1.17 1.09 -29.35
C TYR A 251 -0.15 0.53 -28.78
N LEU A 252 -0.61 1.05 -27.64
CA LEU A 252 -1.88 0.66 -27.02
C LEU A 252 -3.09 0.96 -27.91
N LEU A 253 -3.09 2.11 -28.59
CA LEU A 253 -4.09 2.47 -29.61
C LEU A 253 -4.17 1.44 -30.74
N GLY A 254 -3.02 0.92 -31.19
CA GLY A 254 -2.97 -0.15 -32.18
C GLY A 254 -3.51 -1.50 -31.68
N LEU A 255 -3.47 -1.75 -30.37
CA LEU A 255 -4.06 -2.96 -29.77
C LEU A 255 -5.55 -2.81 -29.40
N THR A 256 -6.06 -1.58 -29.31
CA THR A 256 -7.43 -1.27 -28.84
C THR A 256 -8.32 -0.66 -29.92
N SER A 257 -7.82 -0.54 -31.16
CA SER A 257 -8.52 0.06 -32.32
C SER A 257 -9.89 -0.52 -32.61
N ASP A 258 -10.04 -1.83 -32.38
CA ASP A 258 -11.22 -2.60 -32.75
C ASP A 258 -12.28 -2.61 -31.64
N LEU A 259 -11.97 -2.03 -30.48
CA LEU A 259 -12.92 -1.87 -29.38
C LEU A 259 -13.97 -0.80 -29.71
N GLY A 260 -15.18 -1.01 -29.21
CA GLY A 260 -16.30 -0.08 -29.42
C GLY A 260 -15.98 1.34 -28.94
N VAL A 261 -16.61 2.35 -29.54
CA VAL A 261 -16.35 3.79 -29.29
C VAL A 261 -16.42 4.20 -27.81
N ASN A 262 -17.24 3.48 -27.02
CA ASN A 262 -17.46 3.73 -25.60
C ASN A 262 -16.68 2.77 -24.68
N ALA A 263 -15.75 1.97 -25.22
CA ALA A 263 -14.94 1.04 -24.44
C ALA A 263 -13.95 1.82 -23.55
N LYS A 264 -14.20 1.77 -22.24
CA LYS A 264 -13.34 2.33 -21.20
C LYS A 264 -12.73 1.19 -20.41
N LEU A 265 -11.41 1.21 -20.30
CA LEU A 265 -10.65 0.18 -19.60
C LEU A 265 -9.93 0.82 -18.40
N TRP A 266 -9.98 0.17 -17.24
CA TRP A 266 -9.22 0.60 -16.08
C TRP A 266 -7.71 0.59 -16.38
N THR A 267 -7.04 1.65 -15.95
CA THR A 267 -5.58 1.78 -15.94
C THR A 267 -5.09 1.98 -14.50
N GLY A 268 -3.78 2.01 -14.31
CA GLY A 268 -3.15 2.23 -13.00
C GLY A 268 -3.23 3.67 -12.50
N LEU A 269 -3.88 4.58 -13.23
CA LEU A 269 -3.98 5.99 -12.85
C LEU A 269 -4.94 6.16 -11.69
N PHE A 270 -4.51 6.82 -10.62
CA PHE A 270 -5.37 7.20 -9.51
C PHE A 270 -4.95 8.54 -8.89
N SER A 271 -5.87 9.16 -8.15
CA SER A 271 -5.57 10.31 -7.29
C SER A 271 -5.66 9.88 -5.83
N ALA A 272 -4.64 10.20 -5.03
CA ALA A 272 -4.71 10.05 -3.58
C ALA A 272 -5.53 11.20 -2.96
N LEU A 273 -5.74 11.16 -1.64
CA LEU A 273 -6.36 12.27 -0.91
C LEU A 273 -5.39 13.42 -0.66
N ASP A 274 -4.14 13.07 -0.33
CA ASP A 274 -3.12 14.02 0.14
C ASP A 274 -1.97 14.15 -0.87
N SER A 275 -2.17 13.63 -2.09
CA SER A 275 -1.37 13.95 -3.29
C SER A 275 -2.22 13.78 -4.56
N GLY A 276 -1.75 14.36 -5.66
CA GLY A 276 -2.45 14.41 -6.95
C GLY A 276 -2.43 13.11 -7.74
N TRP A 277 -2.55 13.25 -9.05
CA TRP A 277 -2.59 12.13 -9.98
C TRP A 277 -1.25 11.38 -10.05
N GLN A 278 -1.30 10.06 -9.90
CA GLN A 278 -0.12 9.19 -9.93
C GLN A 278 -0.45 7.83 -10.56
N TRP A 279 0.56 7.18 -11.14
CA TRP A 279 0.46 5.78 -11.59
C TRP A 279 0.79 4.83 -10.45
N ILE A 280 -0.11 3.87 -10.20
CA ILE A 280 0.16 2.75 -9.31
C ILE A 280 1.34 1.92 -9.83
N GLY A 281 2.11 1.31 -8.91
CA GLY A 281 3.41 0.71 -9.25
C GLY A 281 4.56 1.73 -9.40
N GLY A 282 4.32 3.02 -9.10
CA GLY A 282 5.38 4.03 -8.90
C GLY A 282 5.98 4.62 -10.17
N LYS A 283 5.32 4.48 -11.33
CA LYS A 283 5.77 5.16 -12.57
C LYS A 283 5.42 6.67 -12.52
N PRO A 284 6.27 7.55 -13.07
CA PRO A 284 6.06 9.00 -13.00
C PRO A 284 4.87 9.45 -13.86
N PHE A 285 3.97 10.23 -13.28
CA PHE A 285 2.86 10.87 -13.99
C PHE A 285 3.35 12.12 -14.73
N ARG A 286 4.15 11.90 -15.79
CA ARG A 286 4.79 12.97 -16.60
C ARG A 286 4.12 13.24 -17.94
N TYR A 287 3.30 12.32 -18.42
CA TYR A 287 2.60 12.42 -19.70
C TYR A 287 1.10 12.51 -19.40
N LEU A 288 0.40 13.42 -20.08
CA LEU A 288 -1.01 13.71 -19.86
C LEU A 288 -1.78 13.52 -21.18
N ASN A 289 -2.84 12.72 -21.17
CA ASN A 289 -3.74 12.60 -22.32
C ASN A 289 -5.23 12.62 -21.95
N TRP A 290 -5.61 13.50 -21.02
CA TRP A 290 -7.00 13.64 -20.58
C TRP A 290 -7.98 13.94 -21.71
N ALA A 291 -9.17 13.35 -21.63
CA ALA A 291 -10.32 13.69 -22.45
C ALA A 291 -10.83 15.11 -22.11
N PRO A 292 -11.47 15.84 -23.04
CA PRO A 292 -12.07 17.13 -22.74
C PRO A 292 -13.02 17.06 -21.53
N GLY A 293 -12.83 17.98 -20.57
CA GLY A 293 -13.59 17.99 -19.30
C GLY A 293 -13.07 17.02 -18.23
N ASN A 294 -11.93 16.38 -18.44
CA ASN A 294 -11.23 15.55 -17.46
C ASN A 294 -9.84 16.15 -17.12
N PRO A 295 -9.30 15.92 -15.91
CA PRO A 295 -9.94 15.25 -14.78
C PRO A 295 -11.12 16.08 -14.25
N SER A 296 -12.26 15.43 -14.05
CA SER A 296 -13.48 16.06 -13.55
C SER A 296 -13.38 16.28 -12.05
N VAL A 297 -13.82 17.45 -11.57
CA VAL A 297 -13.74 17.90 -10.16
C VAL A 297 -14.78 17.21 -9.25
N GLU A 298 -15.45 16.15 -9.73
CA GLU A 298 -16.45 15.40 -8.95
C GLU A 298 -15.76 14.48 -7.93
N SER A 299 -15.96 14.77 -6.65
CA SER A 299 -15.42 14.01 -5.53
C SER A 299 -15.73 12.51 -5.63
N GLY A 300 -14.70 11.68 -5.40
CA GLY A 300 -14.78 10.22 -5.50
C GLY A 300 -14.55 9.64 -6.90
N LYS A 301 -14.44 10.46 -7.96
CA LYS A 301 -13.88 10.02 -9.24
C LYS A 301 -12.35 10.02 -9.21
N ILE A 302 -11.77 9.13 -8.42
CA ILE A 302 -10.31 9.08 -8.19
C ILE A 302 -9.58 8.01 -9.01
N CYS A 303 -10.27 7.19 -9.82
CA CYS A 303 -9.65 6.13 -10.63
C CYS A 303 -9.71 6.48 -12.12
N GLY A 304 -8.60 6.30 -12.85
CA GLY A 304 -8.46 6.63 -14.26
C GLY A 304 -8.77 5.48 -15.22
N THR A 305 -9.31 5.83 -16.39
CA THR A 305 -9.66 4.90 -17.47
C THR A 305 -9.07 5.35 -18.80
N PHE A 306 -8.77 4.41 -19.69
CA PHE A 306 -8.32 4.62 -21.07
C PHE A 306 -9.46 4.34 -22.05
N GLN A 307 -9.73 5.27 -22.96
CA GLN A 307 -10.68 5.09 -24.06
C GLN A 307 -10.00 4.36 -25.23
N GLY A 308 -10.42 3.13 -25.52
CA GLY A 308 -9.73 2.28 -26.51
C GLY A 308 -9.60 2.87 -27.93
N ARG A 309 -10.56 3.70 -28.37
CA ARG A 309 -10.59 4.20 -29.75
C ARG A 309 -9.74 5.46 -30.01
N ASN A 310 -9.45 6.26 -28.99
CA ASN A 310 -8.77 7.56 -29.15
C ASN A 310 -7.67 7.82 -28.11
N GLY A 311 -7.43 6.89 -27.20
CA GLY A 311 -6.34 6.93 -26.21
C GLY A 311 -6.59 7.89 -25.05
N LYS A 312 -7.70 8.63 -25.05
CA LYS A 312 -7.98 9.68 -24.07
C LYS A 312 -8.35 9.11 -22.71
N TRP A 313 -7.97 9.82 -21.66
CA TRP A 313 -8.18 9.37 -20.28
C TRP A 313 -9.37 10.07 -19.62
N GLU A 314 -10.11 9.35 -18.78
CA GLU A 314 -11.17 9.90 -17.94
C GLU A 314 -11.05 9.42 -16.50
N ASN A 315 -11.43 10.26 -15.54
CA ASN A 315 -11.58 9.83 -14.16
C ASN A 315 -13.01 9.34 -13.86
N GLN A 316 -13.12 8.29 -13.07
CA GLN A 316 -14.35 7.54 -12.79
C GLN A 316 -14.35 7.06 -11.32
N VAL A 317 -15.54 6.74 -10.81
CA VAL A 317 -15.69 6.12 -9.48
C VAL A 317 -15.17 4.69 -9.54
N CYS A 318 -14.23 4.34 -8.65
CA CYS A 318 -13.48 3.09 -8.65
C CYS A 318 -14.36 1.82 -8.58
N ASP A 319 -15.54 1.91 -7.98
CA ASP A 319 -16.52 0.82 -7.88
C ASP A 319 -17.28 0.52 -9.18
N ARG A 320 -17.05 1.28 -10.25
CA ARG A 320 -17.61 0.95 -11.57
C ARG A 320 -17.00 -0.34 -12.11
N LYS A 321 -17.85 -1.21 -12.65
CA LYS A 321 -17.41 -2.45 -13.28
C LYS A 321 -17.08 -2.21 -14.74
N LEU A 322 -15.81 -2.32 -15.10
CA LEU A 322 -15.28 -2.10 -16.45
C LEU A 322 -14.27 -3.21 -16.82
N GLY A 323 -13.88 -3.25 -18.10
CA GLY A 323 -12.69 -3.97 -18.53
C GLY A 323 -11.42 -3.29 -18.03
N TYR A 324 -10.25 -3.90 -18.23
CA TYR A 324 -8.98 -3.38 -17.71
C TYR A 324 -7.79 -3.79 -18.56
N ILE A 325 -6.66 -3.10 -18.40
CA ILE A 325 -5.39 -3.41 -19.06
C ILE A 325 -4.34 -3.70 -17.99
N CYS A 326 -3.73 -4.90 -18.05
CA CYS A 326 -2.52 -5.21 -17.28
C CYS A 326 -1.28 -4.94 -18.11
N GLN A 327 -0.22 -4.47 -17.45
CA GLN A 327 1.09 -4.21 -18.00
C GLN A 327 2.15 -4.96 -17.20
N LYS A 328 3.09 -5.58 -17.90
CA LYS A 328 4.21 -6.33 -17.33
C LYS A 328 5.50 -5.99 -18.07
N ARG A 329 6.57 -5.72 -17.31
CA ARG A 329 7.92 -5.48 -17.84
C ARG A 329 8.85 -6.55 -17.30
N ASN A 330 9.85 -6.96 -18.08
CA ASN A 330 10.94 -7.79 -17.58
C ASN A 330 11.70 -6.99 -16.52
N SER A 331 11.84 -7.57 -15.32
CA SER A 331 12.40 -6.94 -14.12
C SER A 331 13.91 -6.61 -14.20
N SER A 332 14.53 -6.82 -15.36
CA SER A 332 15.94 -6.54 -15.65
C SER A 332 16.24 -5.07 -16.00
N SER A 333 15.23 -4.23 -16.27
CA SER A 333 15.43 -2.88 -16.84
C SER A 333 15.35 -1.70 -15.86
N ASP A 334 14.71 -1.85 -14.70
CA ASP A 334 14.52 -0.76 -13.72
C ASP A 334 15.56 -0.76 -12.57
N SER A 335 16.60 -1.62 -12.62
CA SER A 335 17.70 -1.62 -11.65
C SER A 335 18.73 -0.51 -11.90
N SER A 336 18.26 0.74 -11.90
CA SER A 336 19.10 1.91 -11.62
C SER A 336 19.37 2.03 -10.11
N THR A 337 19.84 0.94 -9.50
CA THR A 337 20.63 1.03 -8.28
C THR A 337 21.79 1.97 -8.59
N ILE A 338 21.70 3.21 -8.07
CA ILE A 338 22.87 4.07 -7.94
C ILE A 338 23.88 3.21 -7.19
N THR A 339 24.98 2.85 -7.85
CA THR A 339 26.05 2.08 -7.23
C THR A 339 26.41 2.79 -5.93
N SER A 340 26.61 2.05 -4.83
CA SER A 340 27.18 2.60 -3.60
C SER A 340 28.64 2.97 -3.83
N GLY A 341 28.85 3.99 -4.66
CA GLY A 341 30.13 4.60 -4.99
C GLY A 341 30.45 5.59 -3.90
N ASP A 342 31.26 5.11 -2.96
CA ASP A 342 31.99 5.84 -1.92
C ASP A 342 31.24 6.99 -1.22
N PHE A 343 30.97 6.82 0.07
CA PHE A 343 30.61 7.90 1.00
C PHE A 343 31.80 8.87 1.26
N LYS A 344 32.38 9.43 0.20
CA LYS A 344 33.31 10.56 0.26
C LYS A 344 32.51 11.83 0.60
N PRO A 345 32.93 12.65 1.57
CA PRO A 345 32.25 13.90 1.86
C PRO A 345 32.34 14.87 0.68
N LEU A 346 31.18 15.37 0.26
CA LEU A 346 31.02 16.21 -0.92
C LEU A 346 31.26 17.68 -0.57
N LYS A 347 32.22 18.31 -1.23
CA LYS A 347 32.51 19.74 -1.02
C LYS A 347 31.61 20.61 -1.89
N CYS A 348 30.57 21.19 -1.28
CA CYS A 348 29.72 22.18 -1.93
C CYS A 348 30.24 23.62 -1.75
N PRO A 349 29.91 24.55 -2.67
CA PRO A 349 30.18 25.97 -2.48
C PRO A 349 29.47 26.55 -1.25
N ARG A 350 29.99 27.64 -0.67
CA ARG A 350 29.41 28.24 0.54
C ARG A 350 27.93 28.61 0.33
N GLY A 351 27.06 28.10 1.20
CA GLY A 351 25.61 28.33 1.14
C GLY A 351 24.82 27.32 0.28
N TRP A 352 25.49 26.31 -0.28
CA TRP A 352 24.88 25.14 -0.91
C TRP A 352 24.95 23.93 0.04
N VAL A 353 23.94 23.07 -0.01
CA VAL A 353 23.81 21.86 0.83
C VAL A 353 24.10 20.62 -0.01
N ALA A 354 24.91 19.69 0.51
CA ALA A 354 25.29 18.45 -0.17
C ALA A 354 24.25 17.34 0.01
N TYR A 355 23.93 16.62 -1.07
CA TYR A 355 23.12 15.39 -1.04
C TYR A 355 23.35 14.56 -2.31
N ALA A 356 23.39 13.23 -2.20
CA ALA A 356 23.38 12.33 -3.37
C ALA A 356 24.40 12.62 -4.49
N GLY A 357 25.64 13.02 -4.15
CA GLY A 357 26.64 13.40 -5.16
C GLY A 357 26.40 14.75 -5.84
N HIS A 358 25.52 15.59 -5.28
CA HIS A 358 25.09 16.89 -5.82
C HIS A 358 25.06 17.97 -4.72
N CYS A 359 24.95 19.22 -5.14
CA CYS A 359 24.79 20.39 -4.28
C CYS A 359 23.51 21.14 -4.65
N TYR A 360 22.75 21.57 -3.64
CA TYR A 360 21.44 22.22 -3.81
C TYR A 360 21.35 23.55 -3.06
N ARG A 361 20.51 24.46 -3.54
CA ARG A 361 20.27 25.75 -2.87
C ARG A 361 18.91 26.35 -3.22
N ILE A 362 18.20 26.85 -2.20
CA ILE A 362 16.98 27.64 -2.36
C ILE A 362 17.32 29.13 -2.49
N TYR A 363 16.72 29.78 -3.50
CA TYR A 363 16.72 31.22 -3.68
C TYR A 363 15.29 31.76 -3.55
N ARG A 364 15.06 32.67 -2.60
CA ARG A 364 13.74 33.30 -2.39
C ARG A 364 13.59 34.65 -3.12
N THR A 365 14.55 35.02 -3.95
CA THR A 365 14.48 36.24 -4.77
C THR A 365 13.57 36.00 -5.97
N PRO A 366 12.41 36.68 -6.11
CA PRO A 366 11.42 36.30 -7.12
C PRO A 366 11.90 36.45 -8.56
N LYS A 367 11.72 35.40 -9.37
CA LYS A 367 12.06 35.32 -10.80
C LYS A 367 11.01 34.54 -11.59
N ILE A 368 10.87 34.86 -12.87
CA ILE A 368 10.15 34.00 -13.82
C ILE A 368 11.00 32.75 -14.13
N TRP A 369 10.39 31.66 -14.56
CA TRP A 369 11.08 30.36 -14.66
C TRP A 369 12.36 30.41 -15.52
N LYS A 370 12.32 31.09 -16.69
CA LYS A 370 13.49 31.23 -17.58
C LYS A 370 14.62 32.06 -16.97
N GLU A 371 14.30 33.07 -16.15
CA GLU A 371 15.29 33.85 -15.42
C GLU A 371 15.87 33.07 -14.24
N ALA A 372 15.05 32.28 -13.54
CA ALA A 372 15.47 31.39 -12.46
C ALA A 372 16.46 30.35 -12.98
N GLN A 373 16.12 29.67 -14.09
CA GLN A 373 17.02 28.76 -14.80
C GLN A 373 18.34 29.44 -15.20
N SER A 374 18.25 30.62 -15.81
CA SER A 374 19.43 31.41 -16.20
C SER A 374 20.27 31.84 -14.99
N SER A 375 19.68 31.95 -13.80
CA SER A 375 20.41 32.20 -12.56
C SER A 375 21.15 30.96 -12.07
N CYS A 376 20.51 29.78 -12.07
CA CYS A 376 21.18 28.53 -11.68
C CYS A 376 22.35 28.20 -12.63
N ARG A 377 22.17 28.43 -13.94
CA ARG A 377 23.21 28.22 -14.96
C ARG A 377 24.42 29.13 -14.83
N LYS A 378 24.26 30.33 -14.22
CA LYS A 378 25.39 31.22 -13.88
C LYS A 378 26.20 30.73 -12.67
N GLU A 379 25.67 29.77 -11.90
CA GLU A 379 26.37 29.10 -10.80
C GLU A 379 26.60 27.61 -11.13
N ASP A 380 26.95 27.30 -12.38
CA ASP A 380 27.26 25.95 -12.93
C ASP A 380 26.24 24.84 -12.62
N GLY A 381 24.96 25.21 -12.44
CA GLY A 381 23.85 24.30 -12.19
C GLY A 381 22.72 24.45 -13.19
N ASP A 382 21.58 23.86 -12.86
CA ASP A 382 20.28 24.14 -13.49
C ASP A 382 19.22 24.25 -12.37
N LEU A 383 17.95 24.45 -12.74
CA LEU A 383 16.86 24.26 -11.78
C LEU A 383 16.85 22.81 -11.30
N ALA A 384 16.45 22.58 -10.04
CA ALA A 384 16.55 21.27 -9.43
C ALA A 384 15.65 20.23 -10.13
N SER A 385 16.26 19.13 -10.52
CA SER A 385 15.63 17.86 -10.87
C SER A 385 15.53 16.96 -9.64
N ILE A 386 14.48 16.12 -9.59
CA ILE A 386 14.18 15.22 -8.47
C ILE A 386 13.83 13.83 -9.02
N HIS A 387 14.53 12.78 -8.58
CA HIS A 387 14.51 11.46 -9.22
C HIS A 387 13.92 10.33 -8.38
N ASN A 388 13.80 10.53 -7.07
CA ASN A 388 13.25 9.55 -6.14
C ASN A 388 12.66 10.24 -4.89
N ILE A 389 12.03 9.44 -4.03
CA ILE A 389 11.37 9.94 -2.81
C ILE A 389 12.40 10.47 -1.80
N GLU A 390 13.64 9.98 -1.81
CA GLU A 390 14.67 10.36 -0.85
C GLU A 390 15.28 11.73 -1.16
N GLU A 391 15.48 12.07 -2.44
CA GLU A 391 15.89 13.41 -2.92
C GLU A 391 14.77 14.45 -2.75
N TYR A 392 13.52 14.05 -2.99
CA TYR A 392 12.35 14.84 -2.62
C TYR A 392 12.32 15.12 -1.11
N SER A 393 12.51 14.08 -0.30
CA SER A 393 12.47 14.17 1.16
C SER A 393 13.61 15.04 1.72
N PHE A 394 14.81 14.98 1.12
CA PHE A 394 15.92 15.90 1.39
C PHE A 394 15.54 17.35 1.08
N THR A 395 14.91 17.58 -0.08
CA THR A 395 14.52 18.93 -0.55
C THR A 395 13.61 19.63 0.46
N VAL A 396 12.62 18.92 1.02
CA VAL A 396 11.67 19.48 1.99
C VAL A 396 12.17 19.53 3.44
N SER A 397 13.15 18.70 3.82
CA SER A 397 13.60 18.57 5.23
C SER A 397 14.95 19.21 5.56
N GLN A 398 15.86 19.35 4.58
CA GLN A 398 17.25 19.77 4.83
C GLN A 398 17.65 21.09 4.15
N LEU A 399 16.95 21.53 3.10
CA LEU A 399 17.25 22.81 2.41
C LEU A 399 16.71 24.04 3.13
N GLY A 400 16.02 23.87 4.25
CA GLY A 400 15.28 24.95 4.91
C GLY A 400 14.09 25.43 4.08
N TYR A 401 13.39 24.49 3.43
CA TYR A 401 12.06 24.68 2.87
C TYR A 401 11.05 25.09 3.97
N LYS A 402 9.96 25.75 3.59
CA LYS A 402 8.88 26.15 4.49
C LYS A 402 7.50 25.89 3.85
N PRO A 403 6.44 25.67 4.66
CA PRO A 403 5.08 25.47 4.16
C PRO A 403 4.54 26.59 3.26
N ASP A 404 5.00 27.83 3.47
CA ASP A 404 4.62 29.05 2.75
C ASP A 404 5.49 29.33 1.51
N ASP A 405 6.50 28.51 1.22
CA ASP A 405 7.33 28.65 0.03
C ASP A 405 6.63 28.10 -1.22
N GLU A 406 6.55 28.93 -2.26
CA GLU A 406 6.33 28.50 -3.65
C GLU A 406 7.62 28.71 -4.45
N LEU A 407 8.25 27.63 -4.92
CA LEU A 407 9.57 27.66 -5.57
C LEU A 407 9.56 26.91 -6.90
N TRP A 408 10.15 27.50 -7.95
CA TRP A 408 10.37 26.81 -9.22
C TRP A 408 11.34 25.63 -9.08
N ILE A 409 10.98 24.52 -9.71
CA ILE A 409 11.84 23.37 -9.98
C ILE A 409 12.02 23.19 -11.51
N GLY A 410 12.89 22.26 -11.93
CA GLY A 410 13.27 22.12 -13.34
C GLY A 410 12.22 21.48 -14.26
N LEU A 411 11.08 21.01 -13.74
CA LEU A 411 10.08 20.28 -14.52
C LEU A 411 9.23 21.25 -15.36
N ASN A 412 9.09 20.95 -16.65
CA ASN A 412 8.43 21.80 -17.65
C ASN A 412 8.00 20.98 -18.88
N ASP A 413 7.08 21.47 -19.71
CA ASP A 413 6.66 20.81 -20.97
C ASP A 413 7.02 21.62 -22.25
N PHE A 414 8.03 22.51 -22.18
CA PHE A 414 8.36 23.45 -23.27
C PHE A 414 8.63 22.81 -24.64
N ARG A 415 9.07 21.54 -24.69
CA ARG A 415 9.43 20.87 -25.95
C ARG A 415 8.23 20.20 -26.62
N VAL A 416 7.41 19.53 -25.83
CA VAL A 416 6.25 18.76 -26.25
C VAL A 416 5.14 19.02 -25.23
N PRO A 417 4.07 19.76 -25.59
CA PRO A 417 2.98 20.02 -24.67
C PRO A 417 2.42 18.72 -24.08
N MET A 418 2.03 18.75 -22.80
CA MET A 418 1.56 17.58 -22.04
C MET A 418 2.61 16.50 -21.74
N TYR A 419 3.89 16.74 -22.03
CA TYR A 419 4.99 15.81 -21.74
C TYR A 419 6.08 16.54 -20.95
N PHE A 420 6.08 16.31 -19.63
CA PHE A 420 6.99 16.97 -18.70
C PHE A 420 8.40 16.36 -18.74
N GLU A 421 9.40 17.22 -18.86
CA GLU A 421 10.84 16.90 -18.89
C GLU A 421 11.64 17.77 -17.89
N TRP A 422 12.76 17.26 -17.38
CA TRP A 422 13.67 18.05 -16.56
C TRP A 422 14.52 19.01 -17.40
N SER A 423 14.72 20.22 -16.89
CA SER A 423 15.44 21.30 -17.56
C SER A 423 16.95 21.07 -17.76
N ASP A 424 17.53 20.17 -16.97
CA ASP A 424 18.91 19.68 -17.07
C ASP A 424 19.07 18.49 -18.05
N GLY A 425 17.97 17.97 -18.60
CA GLY A 425 17.95 16.83 -19.53
C GLY A 425 18.04 15.45 -18.89
N THR A 426 17.94 15.35 -17.56
CA THR A 426 17.84 14.06 -16.85
C THR A 426 16.46 13.41 -17.06
N PRO A 427 16.34 12.07 -16.97
CA PRO A 427 15.05 11.40 -17.11
C PRO A 427 14.13 11.71 -15.92
N VAL A 428 12.87 11.99 -16.20
CA VAL A 428 11.83 12.09 -15.16
C VAL A 428 11.47 10.67 -14.71
N THR A 429 11.95 10.29 -13.54
CA THR A 429 11.75 8.97 -12.89
C THR A 429 10.79 9.01 -11.72
N TYR A 430 10.51 10.19 -11.17
CA TYR A 430 9.66 10.41 -10.00
C TYR A 430 8.78 11.66 -10.19
N THR A 431 7.57 11.63 -9.62
CA THR A 431 6.62 12.75 -9.60
C THR A 431 5.84 12.74 -8.29
N LYS A 432 5.69 13.89 -7.62
CA LYS A 432 4.86 14.03 -6.41
C LYS A 432 3.92 15.22 -6.55
N TRP A 433 2.90 15.08 -7.40
CA TRP A 433 1.90 16.12 -7.63
C TRP A 433 1.07 16.43 -6.37
N HIS A 434 0.66 17.69 -6.23
CA HIS A 434 -0.24 18.19 -5.20
C HIS A 434 -1.67 17.72 -5.48
N HIS A 435 -2.51 17.59 -4.45
CA HIS A 435 -3.90 17.19 -4.64
C HIS A 435 -4.60 18.10 -5.67
N GLY A 436 -5.25 17.47 -6.67
CA GLY A 436 -5.91 18.14 -7.80
C GLY A 436 -5.02 18.42 -9.01
N GLU A 437 -3.70 18.40 -8.84
CA GLU A 437 -2.73 18.73 -9.89
C GLU A 437 -2.25 17.47 -10.65
N PRO A 438 -1.73 17.61 -11.89
CA PRO A 438 -1.68 18.84 -12.67
C PRO A 438 -3.03 19.24 -13.27
N THR A 439 -3.37 20.53 -13.24
CA THR A 439 -4.68 21.07 -13.66
C THR A 439 -4.74 21.49 -15.14
N HIS A 440 -3.61 21.85 -15.76
CA HIS A 440 -3.42 22.19 -17.19
C HIS A 440 -4.54 23.01 -17.86
N THR A 441 -4.40 24.33 -17.88
CA THR A 441 -5.35 25.24 -18.55
C THR A 441 -4.86 25.77 -19.91
N ARG A 442 -5.00 24.94 -20.96
CA ARG A 442 -4.92 25.24 -22.41
C ARG A 442 -3.72 26.08 -22.92
N ASN A 443 -2.91 25.45 -23.78
CA ASN A 443 -2.12 26.08 -24.85
C ASN A 443 -1.04 27.10 -24.42
N LYS A 444 -0.57 27.04 -23.17
CA LYS A 444 0.73 27.60 -22.78
C LYS A 444 1.61 26.44 -22.31
N ALA A 445 2.92 26.66 -22.36
CA ALA A 445 3.85 25.75 -21.71
C ALA A 445 3.77 25.97 -20.20
N ASP A 446 3.75 24.88 -19.47
CA ASP A 446 3.60 24.84 -18.02
C ASP A 446 4.95 24.63 -17.34
N CYS A 447 5.12 25.32 -16.23
CA CYS A 447 6.29 25.23 -15.37
C CYS A 447 5.86 24.74 -13.99
N VAL A 448 6.69 23.94 -13.34
CA VAL A 448 6.29 23.28 -12.09
C VAL A 448 6.95 23.95 -10.88
N ILE A 449 6.16 24.14 -9.83
CA ILE A 449 6.60 24.59 -8.51
C ILE A 449 6.50 23.49 -7.47
N ILE A 450 7.34 23.59 -6.44
CA ILE A 450 7.17 22.92 -5.15
C ILE A 450 6.42 23.87 -4.20
N LYS A 451 5.35 23.39 -3.54
CA LYS A 451 4.48 24.19 -2.65
C LYS A 451 3.80 23.37 -1.55
N GLY A 452 3.25 24.08 -0.55
CA GLY A 452 2.41 23.50 0.49
C GLY A 452 3.20 22.82 1.62
N GLU A 453 2.51 22.37 2.68
CA GLU A 453 3.16 21.79 3.86
C GLU A 453 4.03 20.57 3.55
N ASP A 454 3.67 19.80 2.52
CA ASP A 454 4.37 18.60 2.10
C ASP A 454 5.39 18.85 0.98
N GLY A 455 5.45 20.05 0.41
CA GLY A 455 6.25 20.33 -0.79
C GLY A 455 5.84 19.47 -1.99
N SER A 456 4.55 19.20 -2.18
CA SER A 456 4.06 18.59 -3.42
C SER A 456 4.07 19.58 -4.58
N TRP A 457 3.92 19.06 -5.80
CA TRP A 457 4.20 19.78 -7.04
C TRP A 457 2.92 20.28 -7.72
N ALA A 458 2.94 21.49 -8.27
CA ALA A 458 1.84 22.05 -9.05
C ALA A 458 2.34 22.68 -10.34
N ASP A 459 1.57 22.60 -11.43
CA ASP A 459 1.79 23.46 -12.60
C ASP A 459 1.42 24.91 -12.28
N SER A 460 2.16 25.84 -12.88
CA SER A 460 2.03 27.27 -12.66
C SER A 460 2.49 28.04 -13.90
N PRO A 461 1.85 29.17 -14.25
CA PRO A 461 2.26 29.98 -15.40
C PRO A 461 3.72 30.42 -15.27
N CYS A 462 4.57 30.04 -16.23
CA CYS A 462 6.02 30.27 -16.22
C CYS A 462 6.48 31.73 -16.01
N GLU A 463 5.59 32.70 -16.31
CA GLU A 463 5.81 34.15 -16.14
C GLU A 463 5.55 34.64 -14.70
N THR A 464 5.17 33.76 -13.77
CA THR A 464 4.98 34.09 -12.36
C THR A 464 6.33 34.30 -11.68
N LYS A 465 6.48 35.36 -10.88
CA LYS A 465 7.74 35.66 -10.18
C LYS A 465 7.76 34.97 -8.82
N LEU A 466 8.51 33.88 -8.71
CA LEU A 466 8.59 33.02 -7.52
C LEU A 466 10.03 32.75 -7.11
N GLY A 467 10.24 32.16 -5.94
CA GLY A 467 11.54 31.61 -5.58
C GLY A 467 11.91 30.42 -6.47
N TYR A 468 13.09 29.83 -6.28
CA TYR A 468 13.57 28.71 -7.09
C TYR A 468 14.62 27.87 -6.37
N VAL A 469 14.70 26.59 -6.75
CA VAL A 469 15.71 25.64 -6.25
C VAL A 469 16.72 25.37 -7.37
N CYS A 470 18.01 25.56 -7.10
CA CYS A 470 19.09 25.18 -8.02
C CYS A 470 19.75 23.87 -7.57
N LYS A 471 20.22 23.07 -8.54
CA LYS A 471 21.02 21.84 -8.37
C LYS A 471 22.28 21.94 -9.22
N ARG A 472 23.45 21.56 -8.68
CA ARG A 472 24.73 21.51 -9.40
C ARG A 472 25.57 20.30 -8.96
N LYS A 473 26.61 20.00 -9.74
CA LYS A 473 27.66 19.06 -9.34
C LYS A 473 28.56 19.65 -8.24
N PRO A 474 29.14 18.81 -7.36
CA PRO A 474 30.07 19.22 -6.32
C PRO A 474 31.38 19.78 -6.90
N LEU A 475 32.19 20.40 -6.03
CA LEU A 475 33.57 20.77 -6.36
C LEU A 475 34.44 19.49 -6.37
N ALA A 476 35.59 19.55 -7.08
CA ALA A 476 36.47 18.39 -7.28
C ALA A 476 36.94 17.74 -5.96
N GLU A 477 37.15 16.42 -6.02
CA GLU A 477 37.38 15.53 -4.87
C GLU A 477 38.65 15.84 -4.06
N GLU A 478 38.52 15.80 -2.74
CA GLU A 478 39.60 15.59 -1.77
C GLU A 478 39.05 14.67 -0.66
N PRO A 479 39.83 13.73 -0.11
CA PRO A 479 39.35 12.80 0.90
C PRO A 479 39.18 13.49 2.26
N GLY A 480 37.96 13.46 2.80
CA GLY A 480 37.67 13.71 4.21
C GLY A 480 36.94 12.52 4.82
N GLU A 481 36.86 12.48 6.14
CA GLU A 481 35.90 11.62 6.85
C GLU A 481 34.56 12.34 7.01
N ALA A 482 33.45 11.62 6.79
CA ALA A 482 32.12 12.10 7.17
C ALA A 482 31.83 11.65 8.62
N GLU A 483 31.63 12.61 9.53
CA GLU A 483 31.31 12.31 10.93
C GLU A 483 29.97 11.55 11.05
N GLY A 484 29.95 10.47 11.84
CA GLY A 484 28.84 9.50 11.89
C GLY A 484 27.53 9.96 12.52
N TRP A 485 27.32 11.26 12.74
CA TRP A 485 26.10 11.83 13.32
C TRP A 485 25.59 13.02 12.49
N MET A 486 24.37 12.91 12.00
CA MET A 486 23.70 13.91 11.16
C MET A 486 22.74 14.75 12.02
N LYS A 487 22.85 16.07 11.96
CA LYS A 487 21.98 16.98 12.74
C LYS A 487 20.71 17.33 11.96
N HIS A 488 19.55 17.18 12.61
CA HIS A 488 18.26 17.70 12.13
C HIS A 488 17.44 18.28 13.30
N GLY A 489 17.05 19.55 13.18
CA GLY A 489 16.42 20.30 14.27
C GLY A 489 17.30 20.37 15.54
N PHE A 490 16.72 19.96 16.67
CA PHE A 490 17.39 19.89 17.98
C PHE A 490 18.07 18.53 18.26
N TYR A 491 18.12 17.63 17.29
CA TYR A 491 18.57 16.25 17.45
C TYR A 491 19.71 15.90 16.50
N CYS A 492 20.52 14.94 16.90
CA CYS A 492 21.48 14.25 16.04
C CYS A 492 21.05 12.80 15.86
N TYR A 493 21.26 12.25 14.66
CA TYR A 493 20.87 10.91 14.26
C TYR A 493 22.06 10.14 13.70
N SER A 494 22.11 8.84 13.92
CA SER A 494 23.14 7.96 13.35
C SER A 494 22.52 6.68 12.83
N VAL A 495 23.16 6.10 11.80
CA VAL A 495 22.83 4.77 11.29
C VAL A 495 23.68 3.75 12.04
N GLY A 496 23.09 2.65 12.49
CA GLY A 496 23.82 1.51 13.07
C GLY A 496 24.86 0.97 12.09
N GLN A 497 26.05 0.61 12.58
CA GLN A 497 27.15 0.14 11.71
C GLN A 497 26.95 -1.30 11.19
N LEU A 498 26.21 -2.12 11.93
CA LEU A 498 25.90 -3.51 11.61
C LEU A 498 24.41 -3.78 11.87
N PRO A 499 23.78 -4.73 11.15
CA PRO A 499 22.43 -5.18 11.47
C PRO A 499 22.37 -5.80 12.87
N ALA A 500 21.24 -5.62 13.55
CA ALA A 500 20.99 -6.14 14.90
C ALA A 500 19.49 -6.46 15.09
N THR A 501 19.17 -7.31 16.06
CA THR A 501 17.78 -7.47 16.52
C THR A 501 17.26 -6.16 17.13
N PHE A 502 15.95 -6.01 17.28
CA PHE A 502 15.37 -4.78 17.84
C PHE A 502 15.90 -4.47 19.26
N SER A 503 16.05 -5.51 20.10
CA SER A 503 16.56 -5.39 21.48
C SER A 503 18.03 -4.98 21.52
N GLU A 504 18.87 -5.57 20.67
CA GLU A 504 20.29 -5.20 20.55
C GLU A 504 20.44 -3.77 20.00
N ALA A 505 19.70 -3.42 18.94
CA ALA A 505 19.71 -2.09 18.34
C ALA A 505 19.36 -1.00 19.37
N LYS A 506 18.34 -1.26 20.21
CA LYS A 506 17.98 -0.40 21.34
C LYS A 506 19.15 -0.21 22.31
N GLN A 507 19.76 -1.30 22.78
CA GLN A 507 20.90 -1.25 23.71
C GLN A 507 22.11 -0.51 23.11
N ILE A 508 22.36 -0.64 21.80
CA ILE A 508 23.43 0.07 21.11
C ILE A 508 23.15 1.58 21.07
N CYS A 509 21.93 2.01 20.78
CA CYS A 509 21.56 3.42 20.82
C CYS A 509 21.66 3.99 22.26
N GLU A 510 21.17 3.27 23.26
CA GLU A 510 21.23 3.67 24.68
C GLU A 510 22.68 3.80 25.19
N LYS A 511 23.57 2.88 24.80
CA LYS A 511 25.02 2.94 25.10
C LYS A 511 25.67 4.20 24.55
N ASN A 512 25.17 4.75 23.44
CA ASN A 512 25.65 5.97 22.82
C ASN A 512 24.90 7.24 23.31
N LYS A 513 24.30 7.20 24.51
CA LYS A 513 23.45 8.27 25.10
C LYS A 513 22.20 8.64 24.26
N GLY A 514 21.85 7.83 23.27
CA GLY A 514 20.67 8.01 22.43
C GLY A 514 19.56 7.03 22.77
N TYR A 515 18.63 6.88 21.84
CA TYR A 515 17.58 5.88 21.82
C TYR A 515 17.24 5.56 20.36
N LEU A 516 16.48 4.49 20.07
CA LEU A 516 15.99 4.24 18.70
C LEU A 516 15.18 5.43 18.20
N ALA A 517 15.33 5.78 16.93
CA ALA A 517 14.77 7.00 16.38
C ALA A 517 13.24 7.05 16.54
N THR A 518 12.76 8.14 17.13
CA THR A 518 11.33 8.47 17.21
C THR A 518 10.99 9.45 16.11
N VAL A 519 9.81 9.35 15.50
CA VAL A 519 9.35 10.27 14.45
C VAL A 519 8.21 11.11 15.01
N ARG A 520 8.34 12.44 14.94
CA ARG A 520 7.39 13.38 15.56
C ARG A 520 6.55 14.18 14.57
N ASP A 521 7.10 14.43 13.40
CA ASP A 521 6.48 15.22 12.35
C ASP A 521 6.95 14.75 10.97
N ARG A 522 6.32 15.29 9.92
CA ARG A 522 6.57 14.93 8.53
C ARG A 522 7.96 15.32 8.02
N TYR A 523 8.58 16.35 8.58
CA TYR A 523 9.92 16.80 8.18
C TYR A 523 11.00 15.92 8.80
N GLU A 524 10.78 15.44 10.03
CA GLU A 524 11.58 14.38 10.63
C GLU A 524 11.45 13.07 9.84
N GLN A 525 10.24 12.66 9.45
CA GLN A 525 10.06 11.49 8.59
C GLN A 525 10.82 11.64 7.26
N ALA A 526 10.64 12.77 6.57
CA ALA A 526 11.35 13.06 5.33
C ALA A 526 12.88 13.08 5.53
N PHE A 527 13.37 13.67 6.62
CA PHE A 527 14.79 13.62 6.96
C PHE A 527 15.28 12.17 7.07
N LEU A 528 14.62 11.31 7.85
CA LEU A 528 15.03 9.91 8.00
C LEU A 528 14.93 9.13 6.68
N THR A 529 13.89 9.36 5.87
CA THR A 529 13.75 8.80 4.52
C THR A 529 14.95 9.17 3.65
N SER A 530 15.38 10.44 3.69
CA SER A 530 16.54 10.92 2.93
C SER A 530 17.88 10.33 3.42
N VAL A 531 17.97 9.92 4.69
CA VAL A 531 19.16 9.30 5.31
C VAL A 531 19.29 7.82 4.92
N ILE A 532 18.18 7.06 4.87
CA ILE A 532 18.23 5.62 4.54
C ILE A 532 18.44 5.34 3.05
N GLY A 533 18.12 6.30 2.16
CA GLY A 533 18.06 6.10 0.70
C GLY A 533 19.32 5.59 -0.01
N PHE A 534 20.52 5.86 0.54
CA PHE A 534 21.79 5.39 -0.07
C PHE A 534 22.30 4.08 0.52
N ASN A 535 21.56 3.48 1.45
CA ASN A 535 21.96 2.24 2.09
C ASN A 535 21.30 1.04 1.37
N PRO A 536 22.06 -0.01 1.01
CA PRO A 536 21.50 -1.19 0.34
C PRO A 536 20.62 -2.06 1.26
N ALA A 537 20.56 -1.80 2.56
CA ALA A 537 19.69 -2.53 3.48
C ALA A 537 18.21 -2.23 3.19
N LYS A 538 17.38 -3.28 3.27
CA LYS A 538 15.92 -3.19 3.01
C LYS A 538 15.16 -2.49 4.13
N TYR A 539 15.63 -2.62 5.37
CA TYR A 539 14.87 -2.25 6.58
C TYR A 539 15.75 -1.58 7.65
N PHE A 540 15.15 -0.60 8.33
CA PHE A 540 15.75 0.19 9.40
C PHE A 540 14.83 0.25 10.63
N TRP A 541 15.21 -0.40 11.73
CA TRP A 541 14.49 -0.29 13.00
C TRP A 541 14.38 1.17 13.44
N ILE A 542 13.13 1.57 13.74
CA ILE A 542 12.79 2.80 14.45
C ILE A 542 12.19 2.43 15.81
N GLY A 543 12.03 3.38 16.71
CA GLY A 543 11.63 3.09 18.09
C GLY A 543 10.17 2.67 18.30
N LEU A 544 9.36 2.40 17.27
CA LEU A 544 7.92 2.13 17.40
C LEU A 544 7.62 0.63 17.60
N SER A 545 6.59 0.35 18.41
CA SER A 545 6.51 -0.90 19.17
C SER A 545 5.09 -1.10 19.74
N ASP A 546 4.32 -2.14 19.37
CA ASP A 546 3.06 -2.48 20.10
C ASP A 546 3.33 -3.37 21.32
N THR A 547 4.42 -3.03 22.01
CA THR A 547 5.15 -4.00 22.80
C THR A 547 4.69 -4.02 24.25
N GLU A 548 4.41 -2.85 24.83
CA GLU A 548 3.84 -2.72 26.18
C GLU A 548 2.39 -3.23 26.26
N GLU A 549 1.67 -3.16 25.14
CA GLU A 549 0.25 -3.44 25.02
C GLU A 549 -0.07 -3.90 23.59
N GLN A 550 -0.37 -5.18 23.41
CA GLN A 550 -0.50 -5.81 22.11
C GLN A 550 -1.59 -5.13 21.25
N GLY A 551 -1.20 -4.61 20.09
CA GLY A 551 -2.07 -3.84 19.20
C GLY A 551 -2.15 -2.33 19.47
N THR A 552 -1.40 -1.79 20.45
CA THR A 552 -1.31 -0.36 20.78
C THR A 552 0.15 0.10 20.63
N PHE A 553 0.48 0.76 19.51
CA PHE A 553 1.85 1.13 19.18
C PHE A 553 2.36 2.34 19.97
N ARG A 554 3.48 2.17 20.69
CA ARG A 554 4.17 3.19 21.50
C ARG A 554 5.67 3.23 21.18
N TRP A 555 6.30 4.37 21.46
CA TRP A 555 7.77 4.47 21.35
C TRP A 555 8.44 3.71 22.52
N ALA A 556 9.34 2.78 22.20
CA ALA A 556 9.42 1.45 22.83
C ALA A 556 9.92 1.30 24.28
N ARG A 557 9.18 0.48 25.07
CA ARG A 557 9.72 -0.31 26.22
C ARG A 557 9.24 -1.79 26.39
N GLY A 558 8.82 -2.53 25.35
CA GLY A 558 8.83 -4.03 25.31
C GLY A 558 7.53 -4.76 25.72
N GLU A 559 7.11 -5.91 25.14
CA GLU A 559 7.80 -6.84 24.20
C GLU A 559 6.88 -7.68 23.21
N SER A 560 6.14 -7.04 22.27
CA SER A 560 5.49 -7.64 21.05
C SER A 560 5.37 -6.68 19.84
N GLY A 561 5.85 -7.08 18.65
CA GLY A 561 5.74 -6.33 17.37
C GLY A 561 6.65 -5.09 17.25
N CYS A 562 7.52 -5.08 16.23
CA CYS A 562 8.57 -4.07 16.06
C CYS A 562 8.49 -3.41 14.68
N VAL A 563 8.69 -2.09 14.63
CA VAL A 563 8.50 -1.31 13.40
C VAL A 563 9.83 -0.94 12.75
N ALA A 564 9.93 -1.16 11.44
CA ALA A 564 11.06 -0.74 10.62
C ALA A 564 10.61 0.15 9.46
N MET A 565 11.41 1.18 9.14
CA MET A 565 11.32 1.91 7.88
C MET A 565 11.88 1.05 6.73
N ILE A 566 11.13 0.94 5.63
CA ILE A 566 11.58 0.29 4.39
C ILE A 566 12.37 1.27 3.50
N THR A 567 13.21 0.76 2.59
CA THR A 567 13.91 1.52 1.53
C THR A 567 13.33 1.28 0.11
N GLY A 568 13.87 1.97 -0.90
CA GLY A 568 13.49 1.81 -2.31
C GLY A 568 12.21 2.57 -2.69
N THR A 569 11.41 2.05 -3.62
CA THR A 569 10.19 2.74 -4.09
C THR A 569 9.12 2.97 -3.02
N SER A 570 9.24 2.32 -1.86
CA SER A 570 8.38 2.51 -0.69
C SER A 570 9.09 3.29 0.44
N ALA A 571 10.24 3.94 0.18
CA ALA A 571 11.12 4.42 1.24
C ALA A 571 10.43 5.37 2.22
N GLY A 572 10.63 5.12 3.51
CA GLY A 572 10.00 5.88 4.59
C GLY A 572 8.67 5.32 5.09
N LEU A 573 8.02 4.40 4.36
CA LEU A 573 6.88 3.65 4.90
C LEU A 573 7.32 2.68 6.01
N TRP A 574 6.39 2.37 6.92
CA TRP A 574 6.65 1.60 8.14
C TRP A 574 6.06 0.18 8.02
N ASP A 575 6.92 -0.84 8.05
CA ASP A 575 6.52 -2.24 8.13
C ASP A 575 6.60 -2.74 9.58
N VAL A 576 5.63 -3.56 10.01
CA VAL A 576 5.70 -4.31 11.27
C VAL A 576 6.38 -5.65 10.99
N LEU A 577 7.55 -5.86 11.59
CA LEU A 577 8.40 -7.04 11.40
C LEU A 577 8.52 -7.84 12.70
N ASN A 578 9.07 -9.06 12.61
CA ASN A 578 9.40 -9.84 13.79
C ASN A 578 10.64 -9.22 14.48
N CYS A 579 10.52 -8.92 15.78
CA CYS A 579 11.57 -8.28 16.58
C CYS A 579 12.91 -9.04 16.61
N GLU A 580 12.85 -10.36 16.39
CA GLU A 580 14.00 -11.27 16.31
C GLU A 580 14.77 -11.20 14.97
N GLU A 581 14.26 -10.46 13.97
CA GLU A 581 14.98 -10.24 12.72
C GLU A 581 16.15 -9.25 12.91
N THR A 582 17.29 -9.54 12.27
CA THR A 582 18.44 -8.63 12.28
C THR A 582 18.34 -7.63 11.13
N ASN A 583 18.05 -6.37 11.44
CA ASN A 583 17.95 -5.28 10.46
C ASN A 583 18.89 -4.12 10.84
N MET A 584 19.14 -3.20 9.91
CA MET A 584 19.83 -1.94 10.25
C MET A 584 18.94 -1.12 11.18
N PHE A 585 19.47 -0.05 11.79
CA PHE A 585 18.70 0.76 12.75
C PHE A 585 19.13 2.21 12.77
N LEU A 586 18.25 3.07 13.26
CA LEU A 586 18.47 4.51 13.40
C LEU A 586 18.47 4.89 14.88
N CYS A 587 19.53 5.56 15.34
CA CYS A 587 19.59 6.15 16.67
C CYS A 587 19.30 7.66 16.62
N LYS A 588 18.72 8.20 17.68
CA LYS A 588 18.43 9.62 17.90
C LYS A 588 18.96 10.05 19.27
N GLN A 589 19.62 11.21 19.34
CA GLN A 589 20.04 11.86 20.59
C GLN A 589 19.75 13.36 20.54
N LEU A 590 19.53 13.98 21.70
CA LEU A 590 19.40 15.43 21.82
C LEU A 590 20.78 16.08 21.70
N VAL A 591 20.89 17.23 21.01
CA VAL A 591 22.14 18.00 20.96
C VAL A 591 22.52 18.47 22.37
N GLU A 592 23.76 18.21 22.82
CA GLU A 592 24.22 18.63 24.15
C GLU A 592 24.05 20.16 24.33
N GLY A 593 23.37 20.55 25.41
CA GLY A 593 23.05 21.95 25.72
C GLY A 593 21.77 22.52 25.07
N ALA A 594 21.10 21.80 24.18
CA ALA A 594 19.80 22.22 23.66
C ALA A 594 18.67 21.94 24.67
N SER A 595 17.86 22.96 24.99
CA SER A 595 16.54 22.73 25.57
C SER A 595 15.52 22.68 24.43
N PRO A 596 14.64 21.66 24.36
CA PRO A 596 13.47 21.76 23.50
C PRO A 596 12.62 22.95 23.99
N PRO A 597 11.89 23.65 23.09
CA PRO A 597 10.96 24.68 23.54
C PRO A 597 9.99 24.09 24.58
N PRO A 598 9.65 24.83 25.64
CA PRO A 598 8.63 24.37 26.58
C PRO A 598 7.35 24.05 25.79
N PRO A 599 6.58 23.03 26.19
CA PRO A 599 5.29 22.74 25.55
C PRO A 599 4.47 24.05 25.51
N PRO A 600 3.86 24.39 24.36
CA PRO A 600 3.20 25.68 24.18
C PRO A 600 2.22 25.90 25.33
N THR A 601 2.32 27.07 25.97
CA THR A 601 1.52 27.39 27.16
C THR A 601 0.06 27.20 26.81
N THR A 602 -0.61 26.24 27.45
CA THR A 602 -1.96 25.84 27.08
C THR A 602 -2.93 26.98 27.38
N THR A 603 -3.25 27.75 26.35
CA THR A 603 -4.50 28.51 26.26
C THR A 603 -5.63 27.54 26.65
N PRO A 604 -6.56 27.91 27.55
CA PRO A 604 -7.64 27.01 27.94
C PRO A 604 -8.38 26.49 26.71
N LEU A 605 -8.61 25.17 26.63
CA LEU A 605 -9.22 24.55 25.46
C LEU A 605 -10.54 25.27 25.13
N PRO A 606 -10.76 25.68 23.86
CA PRO A 606 -12.01 26.30 23.47
C PRO A 606 -13.17 25.32 23.68
N SER A 607 -14.25 25.80 24.29
CA SER A 607 -15.48 25.03 24.46
C SER A 607 -16.09 24.70 23.10
N CYS A 608 -16.53 23.45 22.90
CA CYS A 608 -17.15 23.03 21.65
C CYS A 608 -18.40 23.86 21.28
N PRO A 609 -18.66 24.08 19.97
CA PRO A 609 -19.89 24.72 19.51
C PRO A 609 -21.17 23.93 19.89
N GLU A 610 -22.32 24.59 19.80
CA GLU A 610 -23.59 24.00 20.24
C GLU A 610 -23.93 22.66 19.54
N GLY A 611 -24.27 21.65 20.35
CA GLY A 611 -24.59 20.30 19.89
C GLY A 611 -23.38 19.47 19.43
N TRP A 612 -22.15 19.90 19.69
CA TRP A 612 -20.94 19.08 19.60
C TRP A 612 -20.50 18.64 21.01
N LYS A 613 -19.82 17.50 21.13
CA LYS A 613 -19.26 17.00 22.40
C LYS A 613 -17.76 16.70 22.25
N SER A 614 -16.98 16.94 23.30
CA SER A 614 -15.57 16.51 23.41
C SER A 614 -15.33 15.81 24.75
N ILE A 615 -14.17 15.15 24.87
CA ILE A 615 -13.62 14.75 26.18
C ILE A 615 -12.75 15.90 26.74
N PRO A 616 -12.61 16.04 28.08
CA PRO A 616 -11.91 17.19 28.67
C PRO A 616 -10.43 17.38 28.28
N GLN A 617 -9.80 16.36 27.69
CA GLN A 617 -8.39 16.38 27.29
C GLN A 617 -8.18 16.46 25.76
N SER A 618 -9.25 16.35 24.95
CA SER A 618 -9.14 16.39 23.49
C SER A 618 -9.37 17.80 22.95
N SER A 619 -8.53 18.22 22.01
CA SER A 619 -8.73 19.42 21.18
C SER A 619 -9.84 19.27 20.15
N SER A 620 -10.41 18.07 20.00
CA SER A 620 -11.39 17.71 18.96
C SER A 620 -12.81 17.66 19.51
N CYS A 621 -13.74 18.21 18.72
CA CYS A 621 -15.18 18.18 18.99
C CYS A 621 -15.86 17.23 18.01
N PHE A 622 -16.75 16.37 18.50
CA PHE A 622 -17.45 15.34 17.71
C PHE A 622 -18.95 15.59 17.66
N LYS A 623 -19.56 15.33 16.50
CA LYS A 623 -21.01 15.44 16.27
C LYS A 623 -21.46 14.41 15.23
N ILE A 624 -22.58 13.74 15.52
CA ILE A 624 -23.22 12.83 14.58
C ILE A 624 -24.28 13.60 13.79
N PHE A 625 -24.21 13.51 12.46
CA PHE A 625 -25.22 14.04 11.55
C PHE A 625 -26.16 12.92 11.10
N GLN A 626 -27.45 13.21 11.03
CA GLN A 626 -28.49 12.24 10.64
C GLN A 626 -29.46 12.82 9.61
N GLY A 627 -30.01 11.93 8.80
CA GLY A 627 -31.09 12.20 7.84
C GLY A 627 -31.80 10.89 7.48
N GLY A 628 -32.90 10.97 6.72
CA GLY A 628 -33.49 9.77 6.11
C GLY A 628 -32.53 9.11 5.12
N ARG A 629 -32.82 7.87 4.68
CA ARG A 629 -31.96 7.12 3.74
C ARG A 629 -31.64 7.91 2.47
N ASP A 630 -32.57 8.73 2.00
CA ASP A 630 -32.43 9.59 0.81
C ASP A 630 -31.39 10.72 0.99
N LYS A 631 -30.86 10.92 2.19
CA LYS A 631 -29.79 11.87 2.54
C LYS A 631 -28.46 11.19 2.89
N MET A 632 -28.36 9.86 2.78
CA MET A 632 -27.10 9.15 3.01
C MET A 632 -26.10 9.48 1.89
N GLN A 633 -24.88 9.83 2.30
CA GLN A 633 -23.78 10.18 1.38
C GLN A 633 -22.79 9.02 1.22
N THR A 634 -22.03 9.05 0.14
CA THR A 634 -20.78 8.27 0.02
C THR A 634 -19.74 8.79 1.03
N TRP A 635 -18.65 8.06 1.26
CA TRP A 635 -17.56 8.52 2.11
C TRP A 635 -17.03 9.90 1.70
N PHE A 636 -16.82 10.11 0.39
CA PHE A 636 -16.40 11.39 -0.18
C PHE A 636 -17.44 12.51 0.06
N GLY A 637 -18.72 12.26 -0.26
CA GLY A 637 -19.78 13.25 -0.03
C GLY A 637 -20.00 13.60 1.45
N ALA A 638 -19.71 12.66 2.36
CA ALA A 638 -19.72 12.92 3.79
C ALA A 638 -18.52 13.77 4.23
N ARG A 639 -17.31 13.51 3.70
CA ARG A 639 -16.12 14.34 3.96
C ARG A 639 -16.28 15.76 3.44
N ASP A 640 -16.78 15.92 2.22
CA ASP A 640 -17.04 17.25 1.63
C ASP A 640 -18.03 18.06 2.46
N PHE A 641 -19.09 17.41 2.95
CA PHE A 641 -20.05 18.03 3.87
C PHE A 641 -19.38 18.46 5.19
N CYS A 642 -18.56 17.60 5.80
CA CYS A 642 -17.82 17.95 7.02
C CYS A 642 -16.84 19.11 6.80
N ARG A 643 -16.14 19.14 5.66
CA ARG A 643 -15.24 20.23 5.27
C ARG A 643 -15.98 21.55 5.02
N ALA A 644 -17.14 21.50 4.38
CA ALA A 644 -17.98 22.67 4.16
C ALA A 644 -18.48 23.35 5.44
N ILE A 645 -18.55 22.62 6.57
CA ILE A 645 -18.90 23.16 7.90
C ILE A 645 -17.67 23.44 8.80
N GLY A 646 -16.46 23.37 8.27
CA GLY A 646 -15.22 23.68 9.00
C GLY A 646 -14.66 22.55 9.86
N GLY A 647 -15.00 21.29 9.58
CA GLY A 647 -14.38 20.10 10.20
C GLY A 647 -13.88 19.10 9.14
N ASP A 648 -13.73 17.83 9.53
CA ASP A 648 -13.51 16.70 8.62
C ASP A 648 -14.34 15.49 9.12
N LEU A 649 -14.22 14.32 8.51
CA LEU A 649 -14.75 13.09 9.10
C LEU A 649 -14.04 12.78 10.44
N ALA A 650 -14.72 12.08 11.33
CA ALA A 650 -14.17 11.79 12.66
C ALA A 650 -12.92 10.90 12.57
N CYS A 651 -11.77 11.47 12.96
CA CYS A 651 -10.54 10.76 13.28
C CYS A 651 -10.49 10.46 14.79
N ILE A 652 -9.91 9.34 15.18
CA ILE A 652 -9.95 8.83 16.56
C ILE A 652 -8.53 8.51 17.00
N HIS A 653 -8.09 9.10 18.11
CA HIS A 653 -6.70 9.02 18.59
C HIS A 653 -6.59 8.53 20.04
N SER A 654 -7.71 8.13 20.65
CA SER A 654 -7.76 7.62 22.02
C SER A 654 -8.99 6.72 22.23
N GLU A 655 -8.91 5.84 23.23
CA GLU A 655 -10.04 4.99 23.64
C GLU A 655 -11.20 5.85 24.20
N GLU A 656 -10.90 6.94 24.90
CA GLU A 656 -11.89 7.87 25.44
C GLU A 656 -12.67 8.62 24.34
N GLU A 657 -12.04 8.97 23.22
CA GLU A 657 -12.74 9.49 22.03
C GLU A 657 -13.61 8.41 21.39
N GLN A 658 -13.12 7.18 21.29
CA GLN A 658 -13.91 6.06 20.77
C GLN A 658 -15.14 5.80 21.64
N ASP A 659 -15.01 5.85 22.96
CA ASP A 659 -16.09 5.68 23.93
C ASP A 659 -17.09 6.85 23.91
N LEU A 660 -16.62 8.09 23.76
CA LEU A 660 -17.49 9.25 23.54
C LEU A 660 -18.32 9.05 22.26
N ILE A 661 -17.68 8.67 21.15
CA ILE A 661 -18.35 8.40 19.87
C ILE A 661 -19.32 7.20 20.01
N ALA A 662 -18.96 6.15 20.75
CA ALA A 662 -19.85 5.02 21.04
C ALA A 662 -21.04 5.40 21.95
N SER A 663 -20.87 6.36 22.86
CA SER A 663 -21.97 6.92 23.65
C SER A 663 -22.94 7.72 22.77
N LEU A 664 -22.43 8.54 21.85
CA LEU A 664 -23.24 9.29 20.87
C LEU A 664 -24.06 8.38 19.94
N LYS A 665 -23.58 7.15 19.67
CA LYS A 665 -24.32 6.15 18.90
C LYS A 665 -25.48 5.50 19.66
N ARG A 666 -25.41 5.41 20.99
CA ARG A 666 -26.39 4.66 21.82
C ARG A 666 -27.79 5.30 21.87
N ASP A 667 -27.89 6.60 21.62
CA ASP A 667 -29.17 7.32 21.59
C ASP A 667 -30.04 6.99 20.34
N TYR A 668 -29.53 6.19 19.39
CA TYR A 668 -30.16 6.02 18.07
C TYR A 668 -30.18 4.58 17.53
N ILE A 669 -31.29 4.21 16.89
CA ILE A 669 -31.54 2.86 16.38
C ILE A 669 -30.89 2.66 14.99
N PHE A 670 -29.69 2.05 14.99
CA PHE A 670 -28.94 1.50 13.85
C PHE A 670 -28.83 2.34 12.56
N HIS A 671 -27.64 2.91 12.31
CA HIS A 671 -26.98 2.87 11.00
C HIS A 671 -25.45 2.79 11.22
N SER A 672 -24.69 2.26 10.27
CA SER A 672 -23.23 2.42 10.24
C SER A 672 -22.87 3.87 9.91
N TYR A 673 -21.79 4.38 10.49
CA TYR A 673 -21.34 5.78 10.31
C TYR A 673 -20.01 5.81 9.56
N TRP A 674 -19.84 6.80 8.68
CA TRP A 674 -18.52 7.09 8.09
C TRP A 674 -17.57 7.68 9.14
N MET A 675 -16.28 7.40 8.98
CA MET A 675 -15.17 7.89 9.80
C MET A 675 -14.01 8.26 8.87
N GLY A 676 -13.03 9.02 9.36
CA GLY A 676 -11.93 9.54 8.55
C GLY A 676 -10.97 8.47 8.01
N LEU A 677 -10.97 7.27 8.60
CA LEU A 677 -10.08 6.19 8.21
C LEU A 677 -10.44 5.66 6.81
N SER A 678 -9.47 5.68 5.90
CA SER A 678 -9.63 5.19 4.53
C SER A 678 -8.34 4.54 4.02
N ALA A 679 -8.46 3.63 3.05
CA ALA A 679 -7.31 2.99 2.38
C ALA A 679 -7.41 3.17 0.86
N LEU A 680 -7.43 4.44 0.44
CA LEU A 680 -7.59 4.82 -0.98
C LEU A 680 -6.28 4.67 -1.76
N ASP A 681 -5.14 4.90 -1.12
CA ASP A 681 -3.85 4.42 -1.63
C ASP A 681 -3.62 2.98 -1.15
N SER A 682 -3.86 2.03 -2.04
CA SER A 682 -3.65 0.61 -1.77
C SER A 682 -2.19 0.19 -1.53
N ASP A 683 -1.21 1.05 -1.80
CA ASP A 683 0.21 0.82 -1.45
C ASP A 683 0.63 1.58 -0.17
N GLY A 684 -0.06 2.68 0.15
CA GLY A 684 0.16 3.48 1.37
C GLY A 684 -0.54 2.96 2.64
N GLY A 685 -1.58 2.13 2.51
CA GLY A 685 -2.30 1.53 3.63
C GLY A 685 -3.47 2.39 4.13
N PHE A 686 -3.81 2.28 5.43
CA PHE A 686 -4.85 3.10 6.03
C PHE A 686 -4.29 4.46 6.46
N ALA A 687 -5.02 5.53 6.14
CA ALA A 687 -4.75 6.90 6.57
C ALA A 687 -6.01 7.56 7.13
N TRP A 688 -5.85 8.46 8.10
CA TRP A 688 -6.89 9.34 8.59
C TRP A 688 -7.09 10.54 7.65
N SER A 689 -8.32 11.03 7.53
CA SER A 689 -8.69 12.06 6.55
C SER A 689 -8.24 13.48 6.90
N ASP A 690 -7.66 13.68 8.08
CA ASP A 690 -6.99 14.91 8.54
C ASP A 690 -5.45 14.83 8.41
N GLY A 691 -4.91 13.73 7.88
CA GLY A 691 -3.47 13.51 7.73
C GLY A 691 -2.74 13.08 9.02
N SER A 692 -3.48 12.82 10.10
CA SER A 692 -2.91 12.31 11.35
C SER A 692 -2.44 10.85 11.22
N PRO A 693 -1.44 10.42 12.02
CA PRO A 693 -0.96 9.05 11.98
C PRO A 693 -2.00 8.06 12.51
N VAL A 694 -2.12 6.90 11.86
CA VAL A 694 -2.97 5.80 12.33
C VAL A 694 -2.22 5.01 13.43
N SER A 695 -2.19 5.57 14.64
CA SER A 695 -1.94 4.82 15.87
C SER A 695 -3.28 4.46 16.52
N LYS A 696 -3.34 3.28 17.13
CA LYS A 696 -4.49 2.81 17.91
C LYS A 696 -4.33 3.21 19.38
#